data_AF-A0A2V2VH10-F1
#
_entry.id   AF-A0A2V2VH10-F1
#
_cell.length_a   1.000
_cell.length_b   1.000
_cell.length_c   1.000
_cell.angle_alpha   90.00
_cell.angle_beta   90.00
_cell.angle_gamma   90.00
#
_symmetry.space_group_name_H-M   'P 1'
#
loop_
_entity.id
_entity.type
_entity.pdbx_description
1 polymer ?
#
loop_
_entity_poly.entity_id
_entity_poly.type
_entity_poly.pdbx_seq_one_letter_code
_entity_poly.pdbx_strand_id
1 'polypeptide(L)'
;MKVIPPSLLALQQHIASLPFDVLIRRIHSSSQGNPARSLEAHFIGARSHLARGKGQGFAELPQVSGERLASTSSQNAETMVVSSLQLRELLSERLLQDVQQPRTRLQLNVDDLSLVLANAVRHKFSFRLTNTTLRRFTETLNGAWGKDAASQQIEALSRVMEACCDGLEGNDLMTWDDLANLVAMVEQRWSLFTKSNSLCCLLLQFFSSVIAVEVSTEVPMPGILRADPVLLKERCLQLVHDATDILADTFEAGIPLTWSPAELQGMCSVVKQLRHYEHVRSSLKTSSLGRVRFWKRTAATAPAEPADAVPVYKQLSRLVTTQVLSNSRLVTDVEAMTLAQVAGVFSSVSFACGTEAILRFTVPVQNVLKRVVVADATSMRHVICIGEASLHVEGASLLFVEAVRSISRFAFVLTSAATWDLLCRVCALLEGAPLSLRAVVVMCLCSLQGSLEKSRRLPSSASPEFASFRLAVAMVCTLLAQHKVQTGLRMEEIIHSVVEAAPMMRDGGKSGAATLVRCFFFLTSTRSHANSERQARAIHLAMAEASRLLNEKNEDHPIQLTNAEQSMLRNSLKRYREMLAHSEAKRNTFSQGAETQHDAPASSPRDADAPPTPPSAAAASRQERFSPSASKTAKKTGRI
;
A
#
# COMPACT_ATOMS: atom_id res chain seq x y z
N MET A 1 37.42 9.47 4.10
CA MET A 1 36.98 10.89 4.12
C MET A 1 35.48 10.94 4.32
N LYS A 2 34.96 11.93 5.08
CA LYS A 2 33.52 12.25 5.13
C LYS A 2 33.23 13.28 4.03
N VAL A 3 32.35 12.97 3.08
CA VAL A 3 31.84 13.97 2.14
C VAL A 3 30.73 14.74 2.85
N ILE A 4 30.96 16.03 3.07
CA ILE A 4 29.99 16.94 3.67
C ILE A 4 28.96 17.28 2.58
N PRO A 5 27.63 17.25 2.84
CA PRO A 5 26.64 17.67 1.85
C PRO A 5 26.86 19.14 1.48
N PRO A 6 26.69 19.52 0.19
CA PRO A 6 26.92 20.89 -0.24
C PRO A 6 25.95 21.85 0.46
N SER A 7 26.44 23.04 0.81
CA SER A 7 25.55 24.14 1.21
C SER A 7 24.63 24.52 0.06
N LEU A 8 23.45 25.09 0.35
CA LEU A 8 22.46 25.47 -0.67
C LEU A 8 23.08 26.35 -1.77
N LEU A 9 23.93 27.29 -1.39
CA LEU A 9 24.64 28.19 -2.31
C LEU A 9 25.70 27.46 -3.17
N ALA A 10 26.43 26.49 -2.61
CA ALA A 10 27.36 25.67 -3.38
C ALA A 10 26.63 24.72 -4.35
N LEU A 11 25.47 24.20 -3.96
CA LEU A 11 24.61 23.40 -4.84
C LEU A 11 24.03 24.26 -5.98
N GLN A 12 23.55 25.47 -5.68
CA GLN A 12 23.06 26.42 -6.67
C GLN A 12 24.16 26.79 -7.68
N GLN A 13 25.37 27.08 -7.20
CA GLN A 13 26.54 27.32 -8.08
C GLN A 13 26.90 26.10 -8.92
N HIS A 14 26.85 24.88 -8.36
CA HIS A 14 27.08 23.66 -9.13
C HIS A 14 26.03 23.47 -10.22
N ILE A 15 24.73 23.60 -9.91
CA ILE A 15 23.63 23.50 -10.88
C ILE A 15 23.74 24.58 -11.96
N ALA A 16 24.14 25.80 -11.60
CA ALA A 16 24.37 26.89 -12.56
C ALA A 16 25.55 26.63 -13.51
N SER A 17 26.61 25.97 -13.04
CA SER A 17 27.81 25.66 -13.86
C SER A 17 27.64 24.50 -14.85
N LEU A 18 26.56 23.71 -14.74
CA LEU A 18 26.34 22.56 -15.61
C LEU A 18 25.80 22.98 -17.00
N PRO A 19 26.41 22.51 -18.11
CA PRO A 19 25.81 22.61 -19.43
C PRO A 19 24.44 21.94 -19.50
N PHE A 20 23.54 22.47 -20.33
CA PHE A 20 22.16 21.99 -20.48
C PHE A 20 22.09 20.48 -20.73
N ASP A 21 22.87 19.95 -21.68
CA ASP A 21 22.93 18.52 -21.99
C ASP A 21 23.27 17.65 -20.76
N VAL A 22 24.19 18.11 -19.92
CA VAL A 22 24.64 17.39 -18.73
C VAL A 22 23.57 17.46 -17.64
N LEU A 23 22.91 18.61 -17.51
CA LEU A 23 21.78 18.81 -16.60
C LEU A 23 20.60 17.90 -16.97
N ILE A 24 20.16 17.93 -18.23
CA ILE A 24 19.05 17.11 -18.74
C ILE A 24 19.38 15.61 -18.69
N ARG A 25 20.59 15.19 -19.09
CA ARG A 25 20.99 13.77 -19.00
C ARG A 25 20.93 13.25 -17.57
N ARG A 26 21.39 14.02 -16.56
CA ARG A 26 21.28 13.65 -15.13
C ARG A 26 19.83 13.58 -14.63
N ILE A 27 18.97 14.50 -15.07
CA ILE A 27 17.55 14.52 -14.69
C ILE A 27 16.80 13.34 -15.33
N HIS A 28 17.05 13.08 -16.62
CA HIS A 28 16.42 11.99 -17.36
C HIS A 28 16.91 10.60 -16.92
N SER A 29 18.21 10.43 -16.63
CA SER A 29 18.76 9.17 -16.11
C SER A 29 18.25 8.80 -14.71
N SER A 30 17.61 9.74 -14.01
CA SER A 30 17.12 9.52 -12.66
C SER A 30 15.84 8.68 -12.63
N SER A 31 15.63 8.00 -11.51
CA SER A 31 14.54 7.07 -11.25
C SER A 31 13.88 7.37 -9.92
N GLN A 32 12.55 7.31 -9.89
CA GLN A 32 11.76 7.47 -8.67
C GLN A 32 11.68 6.17 -7.86
N GLY A 33 11.72 5.01 -8.54
CA GLY A 33 11.71 3.69 -7.89
C GLY A 33 13.08 3.22 -7.37
N ASN A 34 14.19 3.79 -7.85
CA ASN A 34 15.54 3.43 -7.41
C ASN A 34 16.23 4.60 -6.69
N PRO A 35 16.34 4.59 -5.34
CA PRO A 35 16.93 5.69 -4.58
C PRO A 35 18.42 5.91 -4.86
N ALA A 36 19.15 4.90 -5.32
CA ALA A 36 20.55 5.05 -5.74
C ALA A 36 20.70 5.77 -7.09
N ARG A 37 19.59 6.03 -7.80
CA ARG A 37 19.49 6.83 -9.02
C ARG A 37 18.44 7.95 -8.89
N SER A 38 18.08 8.40 -7.69
CA SER A 38 17.15 9.53 -7.55
C SER A 38 17.78 10.85 -8.02
N LEU A 39 16.98 11.90 -8.23
CA LEU A 39 17.52 13.25 -8.50
C LEU A 39 18.49 13.68 -7.41
N GLU A 40 18.15 13.44 -6.16
CA GLU A 40 18.98 13.78 -5.00
C GLU A 40 20.29 12.97 -5.00
N ALA A 41 20.27 11.70 -5.44
CA ALA A 41 21.50 10.93 -5.64
C ALA A 41 22.41 11.52 -6.75
N HIS A 42 21.81 12.09 -7.81
CA HIS A 42 22.54 12.72 -8.93
C HIS A 42 23.06 14.15 -8.65
N PHE A 43 22.47 14.88 -7.70
CA PHE A 43 22.80 16.29 -7.43
C PHE A 43 23.32 16.59 -6.01
N ILE A 44 22.89 15.84 -4.99
CA ILE A 44 23.30 16.00 -3.58
C ILE A 44 24.20 14.83 -3.11
N GLY A 45 24.06 13.66 -3.74
CA GLY A 45 24.84 12.45 -3.47
C GLY A 45 24.16 11.49 -2.50
N ALA A 46 24.28 10.18 -2.76
CA ALA A 46 23.47 9.11 -2.19
C ALA A 46 23.55 8.87 -0.66
N ARG A 47 24.25 9.72 0.12
CA ARG A 47 24.38 9.59 1.59
C ARG A 47 23.69 10.69 2.41
N SER A 48 23.25 11.79 1.79
CA SER A 48 22.51 12.85 2.50
C SER A 48 21.07 12.43 2.88
N HIS A 49 20.46 11.52 2.11
CA HIS A 49 19.04 11.16 2.28
C HIS A 49 18.73 10.13 3.37
N LEU A 50 19.73 9.45 3.94
CA LEU A 50 19.56 8.53 5.07
C LEU A 50 18.99 9.22 6.33
N ALA A 51 19.03 10.55 6.41
CA ALA A 51 18.52 11.32 7.54
C ALA A 51 17.04 11.78 7.42
N ARG A 52 16.37 11.62 6.26
CA ARG A 52 14.99 12.15 6.08
C ARG A 52 14.03 11.31 5.22
N GLY A 53 14.36 10.05 4.95
CA GLY A 53 13.40 9.03 4.53
C GLY A 53 12.94 8.17 5.72
N LYS A 54 11.70 7.66 5.72
CA LYS A 54 11.22 6.73 6.76
C LYS A 54 12.01 5.40 6.73
N GLY A 55 12.93 5.23 7.67
CA GLY A 55 13.41 3.92 8.15
C GLY A 55 14.04 2.99 7.11
N GLN A 56 15.24 3.30 6.63
CA GLN A 56 16.11 2.32 5.95
C GLN A 56 17.53 2.35 6.54
N GLY A 57 17.71 1.67 7.68
CA GLY A 57 19.02 1.39 8.23
C GLY A 57 19.57 0.06 7.71
N PHE A 58 20.61 0.10 6.88
CA PHE A 58 21.44 -1.07 6.61
C PHE A 58 22.45 -1.27 7.75
N ALA A 59 22.82 -2.52 8.02
CA ALA A 59 23.69 -2.87 9.14
C ALA A 59 25.13 -2.36 8.96
N GLU A 60 25.73 -1.86 10.04
CA GLU A 60 27.16 -1.57 10.10
C GLU A 60 27.96 -2.88 10.23
N LEU A 61 28.97 -3.04 9.36
CA LEU A 61 30.04 -4.03 9.53
C LEU A 61 31.15 -3.45 10.42
N PRO A 62 31.91 -4.29 11.15
CA PRO A 62 32.59 -3.86 12.37
C PRO A 62 33.76 -2.92 12.13
N GLN A 63 33.84 -1.89 12.96
CA GLN A 63 34.97 -0.96 12.97
C GLN A 63 36.15 -1.59 13.72
N VAL A 64 37.28 -1.79 13.02
CA VAL A 64 38.54 -2.23 13.64
C VAL A 64 39.18 -1.06 14.39
N SER A 65 39.86 -1.38 15.50
CA SER A 65 40.40 -0.43 16.49
C SER A 65 41.36 0.62 15.92
N GLY A 66 41.29 1.85 16.44
CA GLY A 66 42.27 2.91 16.17
C GLY A 66 41.94 4.23 16.88
N GLU A 67 42.69 4.52 17.95
CA GLU A 67 42.99 5.83 18.55
C GLU A 67 41.87 6.84 18.88
N ARG A 68 41.79 7.24 20.16
CA ARG A 68 41.15 8.48 20.61
C ARG A 68 42.08 9.67 20.32
N LEU A 69 41.54 10.82 19.91
CA LEU A 69 42.17 12.12 20.20
C LEU A 69 41.15 13.27 20.25
N ALA A 70 41.46 14.23 21.14
CA ALA A 70 40.92 15.58 21.34
C ALA A 70 39.52 15.96 20.80
N SER A 71 38.60 16.27 21.71
CA SER A 71 37.48 17.16 21.45
C SER A 71 37.94 18.63 21.46
N THR A 72 37.90 19.30 20.31
CA THR A 72 38.08 20.77 20.21
C THR A 72 36.82 21.43 19.66
N SER A 73 36.33 22.46 20.35
CA SER A 73 35.13 23.21 19.98
C SER A 73 35.39 24.16 18.80
N SER A 74 34.66 24.01 17.70
CA SER A 74 34.61 24.99 16.62
C SER A 74 33.17 25.19 16.12
N GLN A 75 32.56 26.29 16.58
CA GLN A 75 31.52 27.12 15.95
C GLN A 75 30.40 26.45 15.11
N ASN A 76 29.16 26.77 15.48
CA ASN A 76 27.96 26.42 14.74
C ASN A 76 27.96 26.99 13.32
N ALA A 77 28.30 26.17 12.33
CA ALA A 77 27.75 26.29 10.99
C ALA A 77 26.66 25.22 10.85
N GLU A 78 25.39 25.62 10.93
CA GLU A 78 24.28 24.73 10.61
C GLU A 78 24.37 24.36 9.13
N THR A 79 24.91 23.17 8.82
CA THR A 79 24.88 22.62 7.47
C THR A 79 23.44 22.22 7.13
N MET A 80 22.65 23.22 6.74
CA MET A 80 21.24 23.09 6.37
C MET A 80 21.11 22.09 5.24
N VAL A 81 20.70 20.86 5.57
CA VAL A 81 20.60 19.75 4.62
C VAL A 81 19.53 20.12 3.59
N VAL A 82 19.96 20.36 2.34
CA VAL A 82 19.08 20.78 1.26
C VAL A 82 17.94 19.79 1.10
N SER A 83 16.71 20.30 1.17
CA SER A 83 15.52 19.47 1.03
C SER A 83 15.27 19.06 -0.43
N SER A 84 14.59 17.94 -0.60
CA SER A 84 14.10 17.47 -1.91
C SER A 84 13.18 18.50 -2.60
N LEU A 85 12.51 19.38 -1.83
CA LEU A 85 11.76 20.53 -2.37
C LEU A 85 12.72 21.56 -2.98
N GLN A 86 13.69 22.06 -2.21
CA GLN A 86 14.67 23.06 -2.64
C GLN A 86 15.50 22.61 -3.85
N LEU A 87 15.80 21.31 -3.96
CA LEU A 87 16.43 20.78 -5.18
C LEU A 87 15.52 20.95 -6.40
N ARG A 88 14.22 20.62 -6.30
CA ARG A 88 13.27 20.82 -7.41
C ARG A 88 13.11 22.30 -7.74
N GLU A 89 13.09 23.18 -6.75
CA GLU A 89 13.02 24.63 -6.95
C GLU A 89 14.23 25.15 -7.74
N LEU A 90 15.45 24.85 -7.29
CA LEU A 90 16.70 25.24 -7.99
C LEU A 90 16.79 24.66 -9.41
N LEU A 91 16.41 23.40 -9.61
CA LEU A 91 16.36 22.80 -10.95
C LEU A 91 15.28 23.46 -11.83
N SER A 92 14.12 23.82 -11.24
CA SER A 92 13.04 24.50 -11.95
C SER A 92 13.47 25.89 -12.44
N GLU A 93 14.11 26.67 -11.58
CA GLU A 93 14.62 28.01 -11.93
C GLU A 93 15.71 27.93 -13.00
N ARG A 94 16.68 27.01 -12.84
CA ARG A 94 17.77 26.83 -13.81
C ARG A 94 17.24 26.46 -15.20
N LEU A 95 16.30 25.51 -15.27
CA LEU A 95 15.69 25.10 -16.54
C LEU A 95 14.78 26.18 -17.12
N LEU A 96 14.07 26.94 -16.28
CA LEU A 96 13.23 28.05 -16.75
C LEU A 96 14.07 29.13 -17.44
N GLN A 97 15.28 29.39 -16.94
CA GLN A 97 16.23 30.31 -17.58
C GLN A 97 16.74 29.79 -18.95
N ASP A 98 16.89 28.48 -19.13
CA ASP A 98 17.26 27.90 -20.43
C ASP A 98 16.08 27.94 -21.43
N VAL A 99 14.85 27.64 -20.99
CA VAL A 99 13.63 27.69 -21.82
C VAL A 99 13.21 29.13 -22.18
N GLN A 100 13.54 30.11 -21.35
CA GLN A 100 13.22 31.53 -21.58
C GLN A 100 14.30 32.29 -22.36
N GLN A 101 15.49 31.72 -22.57
CA GLN A 101 16.59 32.44 -23.24
C GLN A 101 16.23 32.83 -24.69
N PRO A 102 16.68 34.02 -25.15
CA PRO A 102 16.54 34.39 -26.56
C PRO A 102 17.38 33.47 -27.45
N ARG A 103 16.98 33.36 -28.73
CA ARG A 103 17.51 32.42 -29.76
C ARG A 103 19.02 32.50 -30.06
N THR A 104 19.79 33.31 -29.34
CA THR A 104 21.20 33.64 -29.60
C THR A 104 22.20 32.93 -28.69
N ARG A 105 21.76 32.07 -27.74
CA ARG A 105 22.67 31.29 -26.87
C ARG A 105 22.38 29.80 -26.82
N LEU A 106 21.11 29.41 -26.75
CA LEU A 106 20.69 28.00 -26.71
C LEU A 106 19.41 27.88 -27.54
N GLN A 107 19.45 27.14 -28.64
CA GLN A 107 18.29 26.91 -29.51
C GLN A 107 17.72 25.53 -29.24
N LEU A 108 16.85 25.43 -28.23
CA LEU A 108 16.13 24.20 -27.91
C LEU A 108 15.24 23.77 -29.09
N ASN A 109 15.35 22.51 -29.50
CA ASN A 109 14.51 21.90 -30.52
C ASN A 109 13.26 21.23 -29.90
N VAL A 110 12.45 20.56 -30.73
CA VAL A 110 11.24 19.85 -30.28
C VAL A 110 11.54 18.77 -29.25
N ASP A 111 12.62 18.01 -29.45
CA ASP A 111 13.04 16.91 -28.59
C ASP A 111 13.57 17.42 -27.25
N ASP A 112 14.40 18.47 -27.25
CA ASP A 112 14.87 19.15 -26.04
C ASP A 112 13.70 19.64 -25.19
N LEU A 113 12.73 20.32 -25.82
CA LEU A 113 11.53 20.83 -25.15
C LEU A 113 10.64 19.69 -24.63
N SER A 114 10.53 18.58 -25.36
CA SER A 114 9.82 17.38 -24.89
C SER A 114 10.53 16.72 -23.70
N LEU A 115 11.86 16.68 -23.69
CA LEU A 115 12.67 16.17 -22.58
C LEU A 115 12.55 17.06 -21.34
N VAL A 116 12.58 18.38 -21.48
CA VAL A 116 12.35 19.31 -20.36
C VAL A 116 10.93 19.13 -19.82
N LEU A 117 9.91 19.13 -20.69
CA LEU A 117 8.51 19.04 -20.28
C LEU A 117 8.18 17.70 -19.60
N ALA A 118 8.60 16.58 -20.20
CA ALA A 118 8.38 15.25 -19.64
C ALA A 118 9.07 15.08 -18.28
N ASN A 119 10.31 15.56 -18.12
CA ASN A 119 10.98 15.52 -16.82
C ASN A 119 10.36 16.49 -15.81
N ALA A 120 9.83 17.64 -16.23
CA ALA A 120 9.15 18.59 -15.36
C ALA A 120 7.84 18.03 -14.78
N VAL A 121 7.03 17.37 -15.61
CA VAL A 121 5.83 16.64 -15.17
C VAL A 121 6.23 15.48 -14.25
N ARG A 122 7.07 14.56 -14.74
CA ARG A 122 7.49 13.35 -14.02
C ARG A 122 8.02 13.68 -12.62
N HIS A 123 8.98 14.61 -12.51
CA HIS A 123 9.64 14.92 -11.24
C HIS A 123 8.95 16.00 -10.41
N LYS A 124 7.82 16.54 -10.87
CA LYS A 124 7.02 17.59 -10.21
C LYS A 124 7.82 18.88 -9.97
N PHE A 125 8.43 19.39 -11.04
CA PHE A 125 9.05 20.72 -11.09
C PHE A 125 7.97 21.82 -11.11
N SER A 126 8.37 23.09 -10.98
CA SER A 126 7.40 24.18 -10.76
C SER A 126 6.43 24.39 -11.93
N PHE A 127 5.17 24.72 -11.61
CA PHE A 127 4.12 25.07 -12.58
C PHE A 127 4.62 26.09 -13.64
N ARG A 128 5.43 27.08 -13.21
CA ARG A 128 5.99 28.10 -14.10
C ARG A 128 6.95 27.50 -15.14
N LEU A 129 7.73 26.48 -14.80
CA LEU A 129 8.52 25.74 -15.79
C LEU A 129 7.62 24.95 -16.73
N THR A 130 6.69 24.17 -16.19
CA THR A 130 5.80 23.29 -16.98
C THR A 130 4.98 24.08 -18.00
N ASN A 131 4.28 25.14 -17.59
CA ASN A 131 3.46 25.98 -18.48
C ASN A 131 4.31 26.74 -19.52
N THR A 132 5.47 27.30 -19.13
CA THR A 132 6.37 28.00 -20.08
C THR A 132 6.93 27.02 -21.12
N THR A 133 7.33 25.82 -20.70
CA THR A 133 7.88 24.79 -21.58
C THR A 133 6.81 24.23 -22.50
N LEU A 134 5.60 23.95 -21.99
CA LEU A 134 4.46 23.50 -22.81
C LEU A 134 4.11 24.50 -23.91
N ARG A 135 4.14 25.80 -23.61
CA ARG A 135 3.91 26.85 -24.61
C ARG A 135 4.97 26.85 -25.72
N ARG A 136 6.26 26.81 -25.34
CA ARG A 136 7.37 26.71 -26.31
C ARG A 136 7.31 25.41 -27.11
N PHE A 137 7.03 24.29 -26.47
CA PHE A 137 6.82 23.00 -27.12
C PHE A 137 5.69 23.08 -28.15
N THR A 138 4.53 23.66 -27.79
CA THR A 138 3.39 23.86 -28.70
C THR A 138 3.74 24.75 -29.89
N GLU A 139 4.49 25.85 -29.67
CA GLU A 139 4.98 26.73 -30.74
C GLU A 139 5.91 25.97 -31.70
N THR A 140 6.88 25.21 -31.18
CA THR A 140 7.90 24.53 -31.98
C THR A 140 7.38 23.25 -32.67
N LEU A 141 6.50 22.48 -32.03
CA LEU A 141 5.88 21.26 -32.57
C LEU A 141 4.97 21.56 -33.77
N ASN A 142 4.25 22.69 -33.75
CA ASN A 142 3.48 23.16 -34.90
C ASN A 142 4.35 23.88 -35.95
N GLY A 143 5.57 24.28 -35.57
CA GLY A 143 6.62 24.78 -36.46
C GLY A 143 7.52 23.70 -37.07
N ALA A 144 7.28 22.41 -36.83
CA ALA A 144 8.10 21.30 -37.33
C ALA A 144 7.59 20.78 -38.70
N TRP A 145 8.34 21.07 -39.77
CA TRP A 145 8.03 20.69 -41.16
C TRP A 145 9.24 20.02 -41.81
N GLY A 146 9.04 18.93 -42.56
CA GLY A 146 10.11 18.16 -43.21
C GLY A 146 9.71 16.70 -43.42
N LYS A 147 10.60 15.90 -44.03
CA LYS A 147 10.35 14.46 -44.27
C LYS A 147 10.22 13.69 -42.95
N ASP A 148 11.08 13.98 -41.99
CA ASP A 148 11.19 13.24 -40.72
C ASP A 148 10.32 13.85 -39.61
N ALA A 149 9.65 14.98 -39.88
CA ALA A 149 8.87 15.74 -38.91
C ALA A 149 7.73 14.92 -38.28
N ALA A 150 7.14 13.97 -39.02
CA ALA A 150 6.14 13.06 -38.46
C ALA A 150 6.74 12.15 -37.36
N SER A 151 7.95 11.63 -37.57
CA SER A 151 8.63 10.78 -36.57
C SER A 151 9.01 11.59 -35.33
N GLN A 152 9.57 12.79 -35.52
CA GLN A 152 9.93 13.68 -34.42
C GLN A 152 8.69 14.12 -33.62
N GLN A 153 7.58 14.44 -34.29
CA GLN A 153 6.32 14.79 -33.62
C GLN A 153 5.73 13.62 -32.83
N ILE A 154 5.80 12.38 -33.34
CA ILE A 154 5.37 11.18 -32.60
C ILE A 154 6.23 10.98 -31.35
N GLU A 155 7.56 10.95 -31.50
CA GLU A 155 8.48 10.63 -30.41
C GLU A 155 8.39 11.68 -29.29
N ALA A 156 8.38 12.95 -29.65
CA ALA A 156 8.32 14.06 -28.71
C ALA A 156 6.97 14.15 -27.98
N LEU A 157 5.85 13.87 -28.65
CA LEU A 157 4.54 13.77 -27.98
C LEU A 157 4.43 12.52 -27.10
N SER A 158 4.88 11.35 -27.58
CA SER A 158 4.85 10.09 -26.82
C SER A 158 5.57 10.24 -25.48
N ARG A 159 6.78 10.82 -25.50
CA ARG A 159 7.58 11.14 -24.31
C ARG A 159 6.85 12.03 -23.29
N VAL A 160 6.03 12.98 -23.75
CA VAL A 160 5.22 13.85 -22.89
C VAL A 160 3.98 13.11 -22.38
N MET A 161 3.32 12.32 -23.22
CA MET A 161 2.18 11.47 -22.86
C MET A 161 2.56 10.44 -21.79
N GLU A 162 3.67 9.74 -21.94
CA GLU A 162 4.25 8.81 -20.95
C GLU A 162 4.44 9.50 -19.59
N ALA A 163 5.08 10.68 -19.59
CA ALA A 163 5.27 11.45 -18.36
C ALA A 163 3.96 11.94 -17.73
N CYS A 164 2.93 12.24 -18.53
CA CYS A 164 1.58 12.53 -18.03
C CYS A 164 0.89 11.30 -17.42
N CYS A 165 1.15 10.08 -17.94
CA CYS A 165 0.61 8.85 -17.36
C CYS A 165 1.15 8.60 -15.94
N ASP A 166 2.46 8.81 -15.73
CA ASP A 166 3.12 8.67 -14.41
C ASP A 166 2.88 9.88 -13.47
N GLY A 167 2.81 11.09 -14.02
CA GLY A 167 3.08 12.33 -13.26
C GLY A 167 1.89 13.19 -12.87
N LEU A 168 0.69 12.96 -13.43
CA LEU A 168 -0.48 13.83 -13.19
C LEU A 168 -1.14 13.66 -11.80
N GLU A 169 -0.83 12.62 -11.03
CA GLU A 169 -1.44 12.40 -9.71
C GLU A 169 -0.93 13.40 -8.64
N GLY A 170 -1.58 14.57 -8.55
CA GLY A 170 -1.46 15.51 -7.43
C GLY A 170 -0.36 16.58 -7.57
N ASN A 171 -0.70 17.79 -7.09
CA ASN A 171 -0.08 19.10 -7.33
C ASN A 171 -0.53 19.75 -8.67
N ASP A 172 -0.74 21.07 -8.62
CA ASP A 172 -1.18 21.91 -9.75
C ASP A 172 -0.05 22.18 -10.77
N LEU A 173 0.44 21.10 -11.40
CA LEU A 173 1.54 21.15 -12.37
C LEU A 173 1.12 21.68 -13.75
N MET A 174 -0.17 21.56 -14.07
CA MET A 174 -0.81 21.98 -15.32
C MET A 174 -2.24 22.46 -15.03
N THR A 175 -2.72 23.44 -15.78
CA THR A 175 -4.14 23.85 -15.76
C THR A 175 -5.01 22.94 -16.62
N TRP A 176 -6.33 23.03 -16.48
CA TRP A 176 -7.27 22.41 -17.41
C TRP A 176 -7.10 22.90 -18.85
N ASP A 177 -6.68 24.15 -19.07
CA ASP A 177 -6.34 24.68 -20.39
C ASP A 177 -5.06 24.05 -20.96
N ASP A 178 -4.04 23.81 -20.13
CA ASP A 178 -2.80 23.14 -20.54
C ASP A 178 -3.08 21.69 -20.99
N LEU A 179 -3.90 20.95 -20.24
CA LEU A 179 -4.35 19.60 -20.59
C LEU A 179 -5.21 19.59 -21.87
N ALA A 180 -6.12 20.56 -22.03
CA ALA A 180 -6.93 20.70 -23.24
C ALA A 180 -6.08 20.94 -24.49
N ASN A 181 -5.03 21.78 -24.40
CA ASN A 181 -4.11 22.02 -25.50
C ASN A 181 -3.27 20.75 -25.84
N LEU A 182 -2.84 19.98 -24.83
CA LEU A 182 -2.16 18.69 -25.06
C LEU A 182 -3.06 17.68 -25.78
N VAL A 183 -4.30 17.48 -25.30
CA VAL A 183 -5.28 16.59 -25.93
C VAL A 183 -5.58 17.04 -27.37
N ALA A 184 -5.75 18.33 -27.62
CA ALA A 184 -5.96 18.85 -28.97
C ALA A 184 -4.76 18.62 -29.90
N MET A 185 -3.51 18.74 -29.43
CA MET A 185 -2.31 18.48 -30.24
C MET A 185 -2.17 16.99 -30.62
N VAL A 186 -2.60 16.08 -29.73
CA VAL A 186 -2.64 14.64 -29.98
C VAL A 186 -3.80 14.28 -30.92
N GLU A 187 -4.99 14.84 -30.70
CA GLU A 187 -6.18 14.64 -31.56
C GLU A 187 -5.92 15.09 -33.01
N GLN A 188 -5.27 16.25 -33.20
CA GLN A 188 -4.81 16.74 -34.52
C GLN A 188 -3.84 15.78 -35.25
N ARG A 189 -3.21 14.86 -34.52
CA ARG A 189 -2.19 13.92 -35.01
C ARG A 189 -2.63 12.45 -34.88
N TRP A 190 -3.93 12.20 -34.67
CA TRP A 190 -4.54 10.88 -34.45
C TRP A 190 -3.96 9.77 -35.33
N SER A 191 -3.93 9.99 -36.65
CA SER A 191 -3.48 9.03 -37.67
C SER A 191 -1.96 8.77 -37.71
N LEU A 192 -1.20 9.38 -36.81
CA LEU A 192 0.20 9.02 -36.53
C LEU A 192 0.30 7.97 -35.41
N PHE A 193 -0.58 8.04 -34.40
CA PHE A 193 -0.57 7.15 -33.24
C PHE A 193 -1.35 5.85 -33.47
N THR A 194 -2.49 5.90 -34.17
CA THR A 194 -3.35 4.73 -34.40
C THR A 194 -2.78 3.70 -35.39
N LYS A 195 -1.59 3.94 -35.95
CA LYS A 195 -0.87 3.01 -36.85
C LYS A 195 -0.04 1.94 -36.13
N SER A 196 0.15 2.05 -34.81
CA SER A 196 0.89 1.07 -34.01
C SER A 196 0.13 0.73 -32.74
N ASN A 197 0.03 -0.56 -32.44
CA ASN A 197 -0.63 -1.07 -31.24
C ASN A 197 -0.06 -0.42 -29.96
N SER A 198 1.27 -0.27 -29.88
CA SER A 198 1.93 0.36 -28.71
C SER A 198 1.61 1.85 -28.56
N LEU A 199 1.55 2.60 -29.67
CA LEU A 199 1.19 4.02 -29.66
C LEU A 199 -0.31 4.23 -29.38
N CYS A 200 -1.17 3.31 -29.81
CA CYS A 200 -2.60 3.32 -29.50
C CYS A 200 -2.85 2.95 -28.02
N CYS A 201 -2.12 1.97 -27.47
CA CYS A 201 -2.10 1.70 -26.03
C CYS A 201 -1.61 2.92 -25.22
N LEU A 202 -0.68 3.73 -25.75
CA LEU A 202 -0.24 4.98 -25.13
C LEU A 202 -1.30 6.11 -25.22
N LEU A 203 -2.05 6.22 -26.32
CA LEU A 203 -3.23 7.10 -26.39
C LEU A 203 -4.23 6.78 -25.27
N LEU A 204 -4.57 5.49 -25.12
CA LEU A 204 -5.55 5.02 -24.14
C LEU A 204 -5.11 5.35 -22.71
N GLN A 205 -3.84 5.11 -22.36
CA GLN A 205 -3.25 5.48 -21.06
C GLN A 205 -3.22 7.00 -20.83
N PHE A 206 -2.88 7.79 -21.85
CA PHE A 206 -2.84 9.24 -21.73
C PHE A 206 -4.23 9.83 -21.48
N PHE A 207 -5.22 9.47 -22.30
CA PHE A 207 -6.58 9.97 -22.16
C PHE A 207 -7.26 9.49 -20.87
N SER A 208 -7.02 8.26 -20.43
CA SER A 208 -7.58 7.78 -19.14
C SER A 208 -6.93 8.45 -17.93
N SER A 209 -5.65 8.81 -18.00
CA SER A 209 -5.01 9.62 -16.95
C SER A 209 -5.54 11.06 -16.92
N VAL A 210 -5.87 11.66 -18.07
CA VAL A 210 -6.59 12.95 -18.15
C VAL A 210 -8.04 12.82 -17.65
N ILE A 211 -8.68 11.65 -17.80
CA ILE A 211 -9.98 11.35 -17.18
C ILE A 211 -9.86 11.18 -15.65
N ALA A 212 -8.77 10.58 -15.17
CA ALA A 212 -8.54 10.33 -13.75
C ALA A 212 -8.10 11.59 -12.96
N VAL A 213 -7.44 12.57 -13.60
CA VAL A 213 -6.81 13.67 -12.87
C VAL A 213 -7.79 14.59 -12.12
N GLU A 214 -7.39 15.02 -10.92
CA GLU A 214 -8.09 16.00 -10.09
C GLU A 214 -7.23 17.29 -10.01
N VAL A 215 -7.33 18.16 -11.02
CA VAL A 215 -6.70 19.49 -11.00
C VAL A 215 -7.64 20.51 -10.35
N SER A 216 -7.10 21.36 -9.46
CA SER A 216 -7.85 22.38 -8.73
C SER A 216 -8.72 23.24 -9.65
N THR A 217 -10.01 23.35 -9.33
CA THR A 217 -10.93 24.23 -10.06
C THR A 217 -10.73 25.67 -9.62
N GLU A 218 -9.84 26.40 -10.30
CA GLU A 218 -9.68 27.84 -10.10
C GLU A 218 -11.02 28.59 -10.25
N VAL A 219 -11.26 29.56 -9.35
CA VAL A 219 -12.44 30.45 -9.41
C VAL A 219 -12.55 31.09 -10.81
N PRO A 220 -13.72 31.03 -11.49
CA PRO A 220 -13.86 31.57 -12.83
C PRO A 220 -13.63 33.09 -12.89
N MET A 221 -12.50 33.50 -13.47
CA MET A 221 -12.24 34.91 -13.77
C MET A 221 -13.11 35.36 -14.96
N PRO A 222 -13.91 36.44 -14.82
CA PRO A 222 -14.81 36.88 -15.87
C PRO A 222 -14.03 37.35 -17.11
N GLY A 223 -14.47 36.88 -18.29
CA GLY A 223 -13.90 37.25 -19.59
C GLY A 223 -12.88 36.27 -20.18
N ILE A 224 -12.39 35.27 -19.43
CA ILE A 224 -11.46 34.26 -19.95
C ILE A 224 -12.21 32.96 -20.29
N LEU A 225 -12.12 32.52 -21.55
CA LEU A 225 -12.58 31.19 -21.97
C LEU A 225 -11.61 30.11 -21.49
N ARG A 226 -11.94 29.46 -20.37
CA ARG A 226 -11.24 28.29 -19.83
C ARG A 226 -11.87 26.98 -20.32
N ALA A 227 -11.05 25.95 -20.46
CA ALA A 227 -11.49 24.58 -20.70
C ALA A 227 -12.42 24.07 -19.58
N ASP A 228 -13.55 23.47 -19.96
CA ASP A 228 -14.46 22.84 -19.00
C ASP A 228 -13.94 21.41 -18.67
N PRO A 229 -13.65 21.09 -17.39
CA PRO A 229 -13.13 19.77 -17.02
C PRO A 229 -14.08 18.61 -17.37
N VAL A 230 -15.39 18.85 -17.36
CA VAL A 230 -16.38 17.82 -17.71
C VAL A 230 -16.30 17.55 -19.22
N LEU A 231 -16.32 18.60 -20.04
CA LEU A 231 -16.22 18.44 -21.51
C LEU A 231 -14.88 17.85 -21.96
N LEU A 232 -13.77 18.14 -21.25
CA LEU A 232 -12.49 17.48 -21.50
C LEU A 232 -12.61 15.96 -21.31
N LYS A 233 -13.15 15.54 -20.16
CA LYS A 233 -13.22 14.11 -19.80
C LYS A 233 -14.22 13.35 -20.68
N GLU A 234 -15.32 14.00 -21.08
CA GLU A 234 -16.26 13.49 -22.09
C GLU A 234 -15.59 13.33 -23.48
N ARG A 235 -14.81 14.33 -23.95
CA ARG A 235 -14.07 14.18 -25.23
C ARG A 235 -12.98 13.11 -25.15
N CYS A 236 -12.24 13.04 -24.04
CA CYS A 236 -11.28 11.96 -23.79
C CYS A 236 -11.96 10.59 -23.78
N LEU A 237 -13.17 10.45 -23.20
CA LEU A 237 -13.90 9.19 -23.18
C LEU A 237 -14.29 8.74 -24.59
N GLN A 238 -14.73 9.67 -25.45
CA GLN A 238 -14.96 9.37 -26.87
C GLN A 238 -13.67 8.94 -27.58
N LEU A 239 -12.56 9.67 -27.40
CA LEU A 239 -11.27 9.29 -27.99
C LEU A 239 -10.76 7.92 -27.48
N VAL A 240 -11.07 7.56 -26.24
CA VAL A 240 -10.77 6.22 -25.69
C VAL A 240 -11.64 5.16 -26.37
N HIS A 241 -12.92 5.42 -26.65
CA HIS A 241 -13.77 4.51 -27.43
C HIS A 241 -13.24 4.37 -28.87
N ASP A 242 -12.97 5.49 -29.55
CA ASP A 242 -12.44 5.54 -30.92
C ASP A 242 -11.13 4.74 -31.06
N ALA A 243 -10.24 4.80 -30.05
CA ALA A 243 -8.99 4.02 -30.01
C ALA A 243 -9.20 2.55 -29.60
N THR A 244 -10.19 2.25 -28.74
CA THR A 244 -10.51 0.88 -28.33
C THR A 244 -11.05 0.07 -29.51
N ASP A 245 -11.89 0.68 -30.34
CA ASP A 245 -12.45 0.04 -31.54
C ASP A 245 -11.34 -0.29 -32.57
N ILE A 246 -10.40 0.64 -32.79
CA ILE A 246 -9.23 0.40 -33.67
C ILE A 246 -8.38 -0.78 -33.18
N LEU A 247 -8.19 -0.93 -31.86
CA LEU A 247 -7.49 -2.10 -31.31
C LEU A 247 -8.33 -3.39 -31.41
N ALA A 248 -9.66 -3.30 -31.35
CA ALA A 248 -10.55 -4.44 -31.53
C ALA A 248 -10.51 -4.94 -32.98
N ASP A 249 -10.70 -4.06 -33.97
CA ASP A 249 -10.57 -4.35 -35.40
C ASP A 249 -9.21 -5.00 -35.71
N THR A 250 -8.13 -4.47 -35.13
CA THR A 250 -6.76 -4.99 -35.30
C THR A 250 -6.60 -6.39 -34.70
N PHE A 251 -7.27 -6.67 -33.57
CA PHE A 251 -7.26 -7.99 -32.94
C PHE A 251 -8.13 -9.01 -33.72
N GLU A 252 -9.29 -8.59 -34.24
CA GLU A 252 -10.14 -9.44 -35.10
C GLU A 252 -9.47 -9.76 -36.44
N ALA A 253 -8.65 -8.84 -36.98
CA ALA A 253 -7.75 -9.10 -38.11
C ALA A 253 -6.60 -10.09 -37.79
N GLY A 254 -6.54 -10.63 -36.57
CA GLY A 254 -5.57 -11.64 -36.15
C GLY A 254 -4.17 -11.10 -35.84
N ILE A 255 -3.99 -9.78 -35.78
CA ILE A 255 -2.71 -9.16 -35.44
C ILE A 255 -2.53 -9.17 -33.92
N PRO A 256 -1.49 -9.84 -33.36
CA PRO A 256 -1.31 -9.90 -31.93
C PRO A 256 -0.95 -8.53 -31.35
N LEU A 257 -1.74 -8.07 -30.38
CA LEU A 257 -1.42 -6.93 -29.54
C LEU A 257 -0.15 -7.21 -28.72
N THR A 258 0.76 -6.24 -28.65
CA THR A 258 2.04 -6.37 -27.93
C THR A 258 1.81 -6.71 -26.46
N TRP A 259 2.38 -7.83 -26.03
CA TRP A 259 2.34 -8.25 -24.63
C TRP A 259 3.70 -7.94 -24.01
N SER A 260 3.73 -6.89 -23.18
CA SER A 260 4.81 -6.67 -22.21
C SER A 260 4.21 -6.45 -20.83
N PRO A 261 4.98 -6.70 -19.74
CA PRO A 261 4.49 -6.47 -18.39
C PRO A 261 4.09 -5.02 -18.11
N ALA A 262 4.73 -4.05 -18.79
CA ALA A 262 4.44 -2.63 -18.66
C ALA A 262 3.18 -2.22 -19.42
N GLU A 263 3.06 -2.59 -20.70
CA GLU A 263 1.84 -2.31 -21.49
C GLU A 263 0.61 -2.93 -20.84
N LEU A 264 0.69 -4.19 -20.38
CA LEU A 264 -0.44 -4.85 -19.72
C LEU A 264 -0.83 -4.16 -18.40
N GLN A 265 0.14 -3.76 -17.56
CA GLN A 265 -0.15 -2.98 -16.35
C GLN A 265 -0.80 -1.62 -16.68
N GLY A 266 -0.30 -0.95 -17.72
CA GLY A 266 -0.86 0.29 -18.25
C GLY A 266 -2.31 0.14 -18.68
N MET A 267 -2.62 -0.83 -19.55
CA MET A 267 -3.98 -1.11 -20.03
C MET A 267 -4.93 -1.55 -18.92
N CYS A 268 -4.46 -2.29 -17.92
CA CYS A 268 -5.26 -2.56 -16.71
C CYS A 268 -5.52 -1.29 -15.88
N SER A 269 -4.57 -0.34 -15.83
CA SER A 269 -4.77 0.96 -15.19
C SER A 269 -5.82 1.80 -15.93
N VAL A 270 -5.81 1.81 -17.27
CA VAL A 270 -6.85 2.41 -18.12
C VAL A 270 -8.24 1.89 -17.71
N VAL A 271 -8.42 0.57 -17.69
CA VAL A 271 -9.71 -0.05 -17.30
C VAL A 271 -10.14 0.38 -15.90
N LYS A 272 -9.20 0.46 -14.93
CA LYS A 272 -9.49 0.89 -13.56
C LYS A 272 -9.90 2.37 -13.48
N GLN A 273 -9.20 3.26 -14.18
CA GLN A 273 -9.47 4.70 -14.24
C GLN A 273 -10.83 4.98 -14.91
N LEU A 274 -11.08 4.39 -16.08
CA LEU A 274 -12.35 4.51 -16.80
C LEU A 274 -13.51 3.94 -15.98
N ARG A 275 -13.34 2.75 -15.37
CA ARG A 275 -14.37 2.15 -14.51
C ARG A 275 -14.77 3.10 -13.38
N HIS A 276 -13.81 3.71 -12.70
CA HIS A 276 -14.10 4.67 -11.63
C HIS A 276 -14.88 5.88 -12.16
N TYR A 277 -14.39 6.53 -13.23
CA TYR A 277 -15.03 7.69 -13.83
C TYR A 277 -16.46 7.38 -14.33
N GLU A 278 -16.67 6.29 -15.07
CA GLU A 278 -17.97 5.95 -15.63
C GLU A 278 -19.00 5.59 -14.54
N HIS A 279 -18.58 4.98 -13.41
CA HIS A 279 -19.47 4.77 -12.26
C HIS A 279 -19.87 6.11 -11.62
N VAL A 280 -18.92 7.03 -11.39
CA VAL A 280 -19.20 8.37 -10.84
C VAL A 280 -20.10 9.17 -11.79
N ARG A 281 -19.78 9.19 -13.09
CA ARG A 281 -20.60 9.77 -14.17
C ARG A 281 -22.04 9.24 -14.14
N SER A 282 -22.24 7.93 -13.98
CA SER A 282 -23.59 7.34 -13.92
C SER A 282 -24.41 7.81 -12.71
N SER A 283 -23.78 8.02 -11.54
CA SER A 283 -24.48 8.54 -10.35
C SER A 283 -24.88 10.01 -10.50
N LEU A 284 -24.08 10.79 -11.23
CA LEU A 284 -24.28 12.22 -11.46
C LEU A 284 -25.31 12.56 -12.55
N LYS A 285 -25.70 11.59 -13.41
CA LYS A 285 -26.77 11.78 -14.43
C LYS A 285 -28.17 12.06 -13.84
N THR A 286 -28.30 12.19 -12.51
CA THR A 286 -29.53 12.55 -11.78
C THR A 286 -29.78 14.06 -11.61
N SER A 287 -28.80 14.94 -11.89
CA SER A 287 -28.98 16.40 -11.78
C SER A 287 -28.71 17.12 -13.11
N SER A 288 -29.78 17.46 -13.85
CA SER A 288 -29.70 18.21 -15.10
C SER A 288 -29.58 19.72 -14.88
N LEU A 289 -28.44 20.32 -15.26
CA LEU A 289 -28.30 21.77 -15.37
C LEU A 289 -27.65 22.15 -16.71
N GLY A 290 -28.52 22.35 -17.70
CA GLY A 290 -28.09 22.77 -19.04
C GLY A 290 -27.47 24.17 -19.02
N ARG A 291 -26.24 24.26 -19.52
CA ARG A 291 -25.63 25.53 -19.98
C ARG A 291 -24.73 25.21 -21.16
N VAL A 292 -24.90 25.90 -22.28
CA VAL A 292 -24.06 25.74 -23.47
C VAL A 292 -22.63 26.16 -23.11
N ARG A 293 -21.64 25.29 -23.38
CA ARG A 293 -20.22 25.50 -23.07
C ARG A 293 -19.36 25.00 -24.24
N PHE A 294 -18.20 25.62 -24.43
CA PHE A 294 -17.38 25.44 -25.64
C PHE A 294 -16.12 24.62 -25.36
N TRP A 295 -15.90 23.54 -26.14
CA TRP A 295 -14.68 22.74 -26.11
C TRP A 295 -13.55 23.25 -27.03
N LYS A 296 -13.78 24.35 -27.77
CA LYS A 296 -12.79 25.03 -28.65
C LYS A 296 -12.39 24.26 -29.94
N ARG A 297 -13.34 24.16 -30.88
CA ARG A 297 -13.16 23.87 -32.34
C ARG A 297 -12.31 22.62 -32.67
N THR A 298 -12.91 21.48 -32.98
CA THR A 298 -13.62 21.31 -34.28
C THR A 298 -15.05 20.81 -34.12
N ALA A 299 -15.91 21.08 -35.11
CA ALA A 299 -17.31 20.67 -35.08
C ALA A 299 -17.51 19.25 -35.66
N ALA A 300 -17.26 18.23 -34.84
CA ALA A 300 -17.87 16.92 -35.04
C ALA A 300 -19.28 16.93 -34.40
N THR A 301 -20.30 16.55 -35.16
CA THR A 301 -21.65 16.35 -34.61
C THR A 301 -21.63 15.14 -33.70
N ALA A 302 -21.73 15.35 -32.39
CA ALA A 302 -21.91 14.26 -31.44
C ALA A 302 -23.26 13.57 -31.72
N PRO A 303 -23.30 12.26 -32.05
CA PRO A 303 -24.55 11.51 -32.00
C PRO A 303 -25.02 11.48 -30.54
N ALA A 304 -26.34 11.44 -30.32
CA ALA A 304 -26.85 11.26 -28.96
C ALA A 304 -26.46 9.87 -28.44
N GLU A 305 -25.79 9.79 -27.27
CA GLU A 305 -25.56 8.51 -26.58
C GLU A 305 -26.91 7.77 -26.43
N PRO A 306 -27.09 6.56 -27.00
CA PRO A 306 -28.24 5.74 -26.66
C PRO A 306 -28.12 5.33 -25.17
N ALA A 307 -29.26 5.28 -24.47
CA ALA A 307 -29.29 5.03 -23.02
C ALA A 307 -28.65 3.69 -22.59
N ASP A 308 -28.59 2.72 -23.51
CA ASP A 308 -28.05 1.38 -23.32
C ASP A 308 -26.62 1.17 -23.87
N ALA A 309 -25.88 2.25 -24.17
CA ALA A 309 -24.50 2.16 -24.64
C ALA A 309 -23.62 1.36 -23.66
N VAL A 310 -22.80 0.44 -24.19
CA VAL A 310 -21.88 -0.38 -23.38
C VAL A 310 -20.74 0.52 -22.85
N PRO A 311 -20.53 0.61 -21.52
CA PRO A 311 -19.45 1.42 -20.95
C PRO A 311 -18.08 1.06 -21.51
N VAL A 312 -17.24 2.07 -21.78
CA VAL A 312 -15.98 1.91 -22.52
C VAL A 312 -14.99 1.04 -21.74
N TYR A 313 -15.00 1.14 -20.40
CA TYR A 313 -14.22 0.25 -19.54
C TYR A 313 -14.55 -1.25 -19.76
N LYS A 314 -15.78 -1.61 -20.19
CA LYS A 314 -16.17 -3.00 -20.46
C LYS A 314 -15.67 -3.49 -21.81
N GLN A 315 -15.68 -2.65 -22.85
CA GLN A 315 -15.08 -2.98 -24.15
C GLN A 315 -13.58 -3.25 -23.96
N LEU A 316 -12.88 -2.33 -23.28
CA LEU A 316 -11.44 -2.48 -23.07
C LEU A 316 -11.08 -3.63 -22.10
N SER A 317 -11.87 -3.85 -21.03
CA SER A 317 -11.71 -5.00 -20.15
C SER A 317 -11.83 -6.34 -20.89
N ARG A 318 -12.75 -6.44 -21.86
CA ARG A 318 -12.84 -7.61 -22.77
C ARG A 318 -11.59 -7.73 -23.64
N LEU A 319 -11.16 -6.66 -24.30
CA LEU A 319 -9.98 -6.67 -25.18
C LEU A 319 -8.70 -7.13 -24.44
N VAL A 320 -8.43 -6.58 -23.25
CA VAL A 320 -7.29 -7.01 -22.41
C VAL A 320 -7.45 -8.45 -21.91
N THR A 321 -8.67 -8.86 -21.54
CA THR A 321 -8.97 -10.26 -21.16
C THR A 321 -8.67 -11.23 -22.32
N THR A 322 -9.11 -10.91 -23.54
CA THR A 322 -8.89 -11.75 -24.72
C THR A 322 -7.40 -11.80 -25.11
N GLN A 323 -6.66 -10.70 -24.97
CA GLN A 323 -5.19 -10.67 -25.16
C GLN A 323 -4.47 -11.59 -24.17
N VAL A 324 -4.87 -11.62 -22.88
CA VAL A 324 -4.31 -12.55 -21.90
C VAL A 324 -4.64 -14.01 -22.25
N LEU A 325 -5.85 -14.29 -22.73
CA LEU A 325 -6.29 -15.63 -23.12
C LEU A 325 -5.60 -16.14 -24.39
N SER A 326 -5.27 -15.27 -25.35
CA SER A 326 -4.61 -15.63 -26.60
C SER A 326 -3.08 -15.73 -26.49
N ASN A 327 -2.44 -15.16 -25.46
CA ASN A 327 -1.00 -15.29 -25.26
C ASN A 327 -0.60 -16.75 -24.93
N SER A 328 0.03 -17.42 -25.91
CA SER A 328 0.54 -18.79 -25.80
C SER A 328 1.80 -18.94 -24.94
N ARG A 329 2.54 -17.86 -24.68
CA ARG A 329 3.77 -17.83 -23.87
C ARG A 329 3.58 -17.34 -22.44
N LEU A 330 2.36 -16.97 -22.05
CA LEU A 330 2.04 -16.41 -20.73
C LEU A 330 2.68 -17.19 -19.56
N VAL A 331 2.69 -18.53 -19.64
CA VAL A 331 3.30 -19.41 -18.63
C VAL A 331 4.81 -19.21 -18.53
N THR A 332 5.54 -19.32 -19.65
CA THR A 332 7.00 -19.18 -19.67
C THR A 332 7.43 -17.77 -19.28
N ASP A 333 6.66 -16.78 -19.71
CA ASP A 333 7.04 -15.38 -19.54
C ASP A 333 6.80 -14.92 -18.09
N VAL A 334 5.67 -15.31 -17.48
CA VAL A 334 5.41 -15.04 -16.04
C VAL A 334 6.38 -15.82 -15.15
N GLU A 335 6.77 -17.04 -15.52
CA GLU A 335 7.77 -17.81 -14.76
C GLU A 335 9.22 -17.29 -14.89
N ALA A 336 9.48 -16.41 -15.86
CA ALA A 336 10.76 -15.70 -16.06
C ALA A 336 10.80 -14.29 -15.43
N MET A 337 9.65 -13.73 -15.03
CA MET A 337 9.57 -12.42 -14.38
C MET A 337 10.14 -12.42 -12.96
N THR A 338 10.65 -11.26 -12.52
CA THR A 338 10.94 -11.02 -11.11
C THR A 338 9.65 -10.96 -10.27
N LEU A 339 9.72 -11.32 -8.99
CA LEU A 339 8.58 -11.26 -8.06
C LEU A 339 7.89 -9.88 -8.03
N ALA A 340 8.64 -8.78 -8.20
CA ALA A 340 8.08 -7.44 -8.26
C ALA A 340 7.20 -7.23 -9.50
N GLN A 341 7.66 -7.68 -10.68
CA GLN A 341 6.89 -7.65 -11.93
C GLN A 341 5.67 -8.56 -11.84
N VAL A 342 5.81 -9.78 -11.32
CA VAL A 342 4.71 -10.74 -11.14
C VAL A 342 3.62 -10.16 -10.25
N ALA A 343 3.99 -9.57 -9.11
CA ALA A 343 3.02 -8.94 -8.20
C ALA A 343 2.30 -7.75 -8.86
N GLY A 344 3.02 -6.91 -9.61
CA GLY A 344 2.42 -5.80 -10.36
C GLY A 344 1.45 -6.26 -11.43
N VAL A 345 1.85 -7.20 -12.31
CA VAL A 345 0.99 -7.72 -13.38
C VAL A 345 -0.23 -8.43 -12.79
N PHE A 346 -0.04 -9.34 -11.83
CA PHE A 346 -1.14 -10.10 -11.24
C PHE A 346 -2.14 -9.20 -10.52
N SER A 347 -1.68 -8.20 -9.77
CA SER A 347 -2.54 -7.21 -9.11
C SER A 347 -3.37 -6.42 -10.13
N SER A 348 -2.71 -5.84 -11.14
CA SER A 348 -3.39 -5.07 -12.19
C SER A 348 -4.43 -5.90 -12.96
N VAL A 349 -4.08 -7.13 -13.37
CA VAL A 349 -5.02 -8.05 -14.05
C VAL A 349 -6.20 -8.43 -13.14
N SER A 350 -5.96 -8.65 -11.84
CA SER A 350 -7.00 -9.02 -10.87
C SER A 350 -8.09 -7.97 -10.67
N PHE A 351 -7.81 -6.68 -10.95
CA PHE A 351 -8.80 -5.60 -10.86
C PHE A 351 -9.46 -5.23 -12.20
N ALA A 352 -8.88 -5.66 -13.33
CA ALA A 352 -9.24 -5.18 -14.67
C ALA A 352 -9.79 -6.26 -15.63
N CYS A 353 -9.48 -7.53 -15.41
CA CYS A 353 -9.81 -8.63 -16.33
C CYS A 353 -10.90 -9.57 -15.77
N GLY A 354 -11.47 -10.40 -16.65
CA GLY A 354 -12.38 -11.49 -16.25
C GLY A 354 -11.66 -12.64 -15.52
N THR A 355 -12.44 -13.44 -14.77
CA THR A 355 -11.97 -14.64 -14.05
C THR A 355 -11.12 -15.58 -14.91
N GLU A 356 -11.54 -15.83 -16.15
CA GLU A 356 -10.83 -16.70 -17.11
C GLU A 356 -9.38 -16.27 -17.37
N ALA A 357 -9.12 -14.97 -17.49
CA ALA A 357 -7.76 -14.46 -17.64
C ALA A 357 -6.94 -14.69 -16.36
N ILE A 358 -7.55 -14.55 -15.19
CA ILE A 358 -6.86 -14.71 -13.90
C ILE A 358 -6.57 -16.19 -13.62
N LEU A 359 -7.45 -17.12 -14.04
CA LEU A 359 -7.19 -18.56 -14.03
C LEU A 359 -5.94 -18.94 -14.83
N ARG A 360 -5.66 -18.28 -15.97
CA ARG A 360 -4.40 -18.47 -16.72
C ARG A 360 -3.16 -18.02 -15.93
N PHE A 361 -3.26 -17.01 -15.07
CA PHE A 361 -2.18 -16.58 -14.17
C PHE A 361 -2.03 -17.47 -12.93
N THR A 362 -3.09 -18.16 -12.48
CA THR A 362 -3.08 -18.93 -11.21
C THR A 362 -1.94 -19.95 -11.11
N VAL A 363 -1.64 -20.73 -12.16
CA VAL A 363 -0.54 -21.73 -12.10
C VAL A 363 0.85 -21.08 -12.18
N PRO A 364 1.17 -20.22 -13.17
CA PRO A 364 2.48 -19.55 -13.26
C PRO A 364 2.84 -18.74 -12.00
N VAL A 365 1.91 -17.94 -11.48
CA VAL A 365 2.15 -17.14 -10.27
C VAL A 365 2.36 -18.04 -9.04
N GLN A 366 1.68 -19.19 -8.95
CA GLN A 366 1.92 -20.15 -7.86
C GLN A 366 3.30 -20.80 -7.98
N ASN A 367 3.76 -21.10 -9.20
CA ASN A 367 5.09 -21.66 -9.44
C ASN A 367 6.20 -20.64 -9.16
N VAL A 368 5.95 -19.34 -9.35
CA VAL A 368 6.82 -18.28 -8.82
C VAL A 368 6.80 -18.29 -7.29
N LEU A 369 5.63 -18.18 -6.64
CA LEU A 369 5.52 -18.14 -5.17
C LEU A 369 6.18 -19.35 -4.46
N LYS A 370 6.08 -20.57 -5.01
CA LYS A 370 6.75 -21.78 -4.50
C LYS A 370 8.28 -21.68 -4.53
N ARG A 371 8.85 -20.91 -5.46
CA ARG A 371 10.30 -20.71 -5.65
C ARG A 371 10.84 -19.47 -4.93
N VAL A 372 9.98 -18.59 -4.43
CA VAL A 372 10.38 -17.35 -3.74
C VAL A 372 11.00 -17.65 -2.37
N VAL A 373 12.26 -17.26 -2.20
CA VAL A 373 12.87 -17.08 -0.88
C VAL A 373 12.61 -15.64 -0.44
N VAL A 374 11.71 -15.44 0.51
CA VAL A 374 11.46 -14.10 1.09
C VAL A 374 12.63 -13.77 2.02
N ALA A 375 13.59 -12.97 1.53
CA ALA A 375 14.77 -12.59 2.30
C ALA A 375 14.61 -11.23 3.01
N ASP A 376 13.71 -10.35 2.53
CA ASP A 376 13.58 -8.97 3.00
C ASP A 376 12.13 -8.45 3.01
N ALA A 377 11.96 -7.27 3.61
CA ALA A 377 10.67 -6.58 3.69
C ALA A 377 10.09 -6.19 2.31
N THR A 378 10.93 -5.97 1.29
CA THR A 378 10.49 -5.60 -0.06
C THR A 378 9.88 -6.80 -0.78
N SER A 379 10.57 -7.94 -0.77
CA SER A 379 10.07 -9.22 -1.29
C SER A 379 8.76 -9.61 -0.60
N MET A 380 8.67 -9.40 0.72
CA MET A 380 7.44 -9.66 1.48
C MET A 380 6.27 -8.79 1.02
N ARG A 381 6.46 -7.50 0.73
CA ARG A 381 5.38 -6.63 0.18
C ARG A 381 4.82 -7.17 -1.13
N HIS A 382 5.66 -7.74 -1.99
CA HIS A 382 5.20 -8.32 -3.25
C HIS A 382 4.42 -9.64 -3.04
N VAL A 383 4.81 -10.49 -2.09
CA VAL A 383 4.02 -11.67 -1.68
C VAL A 383 2.66 -11.25 -1.10
N ILE A 384 2.64 -10.24 -0.22
CA ILE A 384 1.41 -9.68 0.35
C ILE A 384 0.51 -9.12 -0.76
N CYS A 385 1.06 -8.37 -1.72
CA CYS A 385 0.30 -7.80 -2.84
C CYS A 385 -0.37 -8.88 -3.71
N ILE A 386 0.31 -10.00 -3.98
CA ILE A 386 -0.31 -11.16 -4.66
C ILE A 386 -1.44 -11.75 -3.80
N GLY A 387 -1.26 -11.83 -2.48
CA GLY A 387 -2.31 -12.25 -1.55
C GLY A 387 -3.51 -11.30 -1.54
N GLU A 388 -3.28 -9.99 -1.45
CA GLU A 388 -4.29 -8.91 -1.46
C GLU A 388 -5.13 -9.01 -2.75
N ALA A 389 -4.47 -9.10 -3.92
CA ALA A 389 -5.13 -9.31 -5.21
C ALA A 389 -5.93 -10.64 -5.27
N SER A 390 -5.40 -11.71 -4.67
CA SER A 390 -6.06 -13.03 -4.63
C SER A 390 -7.34 -13.08 -3.78
N LEU A 391 -7.58 -12.10 -2.90
CA LEU A 391 -8.85 -11.99 -2.16
C LEU A 391 -9.99 -11.42 -3.01
N HIS A 392 -9.67 -10.69 -4.09
CA HIS A 392 -10.67 -10.00 -4.91
C HIS A 392 -11.19 -10.83 -6.10
N VAL A 393 -10.71 -12.07 -6.27
CA VAL A 393 -10.97 -12.86 -7.48
C VAL A 393 -11.38 -14.30 -7.17
N GLU A 394 -12.49 -14.73 -7.76
CA GLU A 394 -12.92 -16.14 -7.77
C GLU A 394 -11.92 -17.03 -8.53
N GLY A 395 -11.47 -18.12 -7.90
CA GLY A 395 -10.46 -19.03 -8.45
C GLY A 395 -9.01 -18.74 -8.03
N ALA A 396 -8.70 -17.55 -7.50
CA ALA A 396 -7.35 -17.20 -7.03
C ALA A 396 -7.00 -17.76 -5.62
N SER A 397 -7.87 -18.55 -5.00
CA SER A 397 -7.69 -19.07 -3.64
C SER A 397 -6.40 -19.88 -3.45
N LEU A 398 -5.94 -20.60 -4.49
CA LEU A 398 -4.68 -21.34 -4.49
C LEU A 398 -3.43 -20.45 -4.45
N LEU A 399 -3.54 -19.19 -4.91
CA LEU A 399 -2.49 -18.18 -4.79
C LEU A 399 -2.48 -17.54 -3.41
N PHE A 400 -3.65 -17.18 -2.88
CA PHE A 400 -3.78 -16.70 -1.49
C PHE A 400 -3.15 -17.70 -0.50
N VAL A 401 -3.46 -19.00 -0.66
CA VAL A 401 -2.91 -20.07 0.18
C VAL A 401 -1.38 -20.15 0.11
N GLU A 402 -0.77 -20.06 -1.08
CA GLU A 402 0.70 -20.11 -1.18
C GLU A 402 1.37 -18.80 -0.76
N ALA A 403 0.70 -17.65 -0.93
CA ALA A 403 1.16 -16.38 -0.38
C ALA A 403 1.20 -16.42 1.16
N VAL A 404 0.15 -16.92 1.82
CA VAL A 404 0.12 -17.10 3.28
C VAL A 404 1.15 -18.13 3.77
N ARG A 405 1.43 -19.20 3.00
CA ARG A 405 2.55 -20.12 3.29
C ARG A 405 3.91 -19.45 3.16
N SER A 406 4.11 -18.59 2.17
CA SER A 406 5.36 -17.82 2.01
C SER A 406 5.52 -16.75 3.08
N ILE A 407 4.42 -16.17 3.58
CA ILE A 407 4.40 -15.34 4.79
C ILE A 407 4.78 -16.15 6.03
N SER A 408 4.19 -17.33 6.24
CA SER A 408 4.44 -18.15 7.44
C SER A 408 5.85 -18.77 7.50
N ARG A 409 6.56 -18.82 6.36
CA ARG A 409 7.97 -19.21 6.24
C ARG A 409 8.95 -18.08 6.58
N PHE A 410 8.51 -16.81 6.61
CA PHE A 410 9.39 -15.66 6.78
C PHE A 410 9.76 -15.42 8.25
N ALA A 411 11.06 -15.28 8.52
CA ALA A 411 11.57 -14.88 9.82
C ALA A 411 11.46 -13.36 9.98
N PHE A 412 10.37 -12.88 10.57
CA PHE A 412 10.13 -11.44 10.77
C PHE A 412 11.19 -10.80 11.70
N VAL A 413 12.11 -10.02 11.12
CA VAL A 413 13.05 -9.16 11.86
C VAL A 413 12.36 -7.84 12.19
N LEU A 414 11.74 -7.78 13.37
CA LEU A 414 10.86 -6.67 13.78
C LEU A 414 11.64 -5.58 14.54
N THR A 415 12.36 -4.75 13.80
CA THR A 415 13.29 -3.73 14.34
C THR A 415 13.12 -2.34 13.71
N SER A 416 11.98 -2.06 13.09
CA SER A 416 11.67 -0.78 12.45
C SER A 416 10.17 -0.54 12.31
N ALA A 417 9.73 0.73 12.33
CA ALA A 417 8.37 1.12 11.95
C ALA A 417 7.89 0.45 10.64
N ALA A 418 8.74 0.42 9.61
CA ALA A 418 8.41 -0.15 8.31
C ALA A 418 8.19 -1.68 8.33
N THR A 419 8.77 -2.39 9.30
CA THR A 419 8.51 -3.83 9.54
C THR A 419 7.28 -4.08 10.42
N TRP A 420 6.91 -3.12 11.28
CA TRP A 420 5.64 -3.17 12.01
C TRP A 420 4.45 -2.86 11.09
N ASP A 421 4.55 -1.83 10.23
CA ASP A 421 3.54 -1.51 9.21
C ASP A 421 3.33 -2.69 8.23
N LEU A 422 4.39 -3.45 7.94
CA LEU A 422 4.34 -4.67 7.14
C LEU A 422 3.55 -5.78 7.84
N LEU A 423 3.74 -5.95 9.16
CA LEU A 423 2.98 -6.90 9.97
C LEU A 423 1.49 -6.50 10.08
N CYS A 424 1.17 -5.20 10.14
CA CYS A 424 -0.21 -4.71 10.04
C CYS A 424 -0.88 -5.12 8.72
N ARG A 425 -0.16 -5.01 7.58
CA ARG A 425 -0.66 -5.48 6.27
C ARG A 425 -0.89 -7.00 6.24
N VAL A 426 0.04 -7.78 6.79
CA VAL A 426 -0.15 -9.24 6.94
C VAL A 426 -1.40 -9.54 7.76
N CYS A 427 -1.64 -8.81 8.86
CA CYS A 427 -2.84 -9.01 9.66
C CYS A 427 -4.11 -8.64 8.89
N ALA A 428 -4.12 -7.53 8.14
CA ALA A 428 -5.27 -7.17 7.30
C ALA A 428 -5.56 -8.23 6.21
N LEU A 429 -4.52 -8.80 5.59
CA LEU A 429 -4.63 -9.90 4.62
C LEU A 429 -5.22 -11.17 5.25
N LEU A 430 -4.85 -11.49 6.50
CA LEU A 430 -5.42 -12.63 7.24
C LEU A 430 -6.84 -12.35 7.76
N GLU A 431 -7.17 -11.11 8.13
CA GLU A 431 -8.51 -10.67 8.54
C GLU A 431 -9.52 -10.73 7.39
N GLY A 432 -9.07 -10.54 6.14
CA GLY A 432 -9.86 -10.72 4.92
C GLY A 432 -10.00 -12.17 4.43
N ALA A 433 -9.40 -13.16 5.11
CA ALA A 433 -9.36 -14.54 4.63
C ALA A 433 -10.74 -15.25 4.72
N PRO A 434 -11.19 -15.96 3.66
CA PRO A 434 -12.43 -16.73 3.72
C PRO A 434 -12.32 -17.90 4.72
N LEU A 435 -13.42 -18.22 5.41
CA LEU A 435 -13.46 -19.20 6.50
C LEU A 435 -12.99 -20.61 6.10
N SER A 436 -13.13 -20.99 4.82
CA SER A 436 -12.62 -22.25 4.25
C SER A 436 -11.10 -22.38 4.36
N LEU A 437 -10.35 -21.27 4.44
CA LEU A 437 -8.89 -21.23 4.51
C LEU A 437 -8.37 -21.09 5.96
N ARG A 438 -9.24 -21.19 6.97
CA ARG A 438 -8.92 -21.04 8.41
C ARG A 438 -7.69 -21.83 8.85
N ALA A 439 -7.49 -23.06 8.35
CA ALA A 439 -6.34 -23.89 8.73
C ALA A 439 -4.99 -23.26 8.30
N VAL A 440 -4.94 -22.65 7.11
CA VAL A 440 -3.73 -21.98 6.59
C VAL A 440 -3.47 -20.68 7.37
N VAL A 441 -4.53 -19.93 7.69
CA VAL A 441 -4.47 -18.73 8.54
C VAL A 441 -3.94 -19.07 9.93
N VAL A 442 -4.46 -20.12 10.58
CA VAL A 442 -4.00 -20.57 11.91
C VAL A 442 -2.52 -20.93 11.90
N MET A 443 -2.04 -21.68 10.90
CA MET A 443 -0.62 -22.01 10.76
C MET A 443 0.25 -20.75 10.62
N CYS A 444 -0.21 -19.74 9.88
CA CYS A 444 0.49 -18.46 9.78
C CYS A 444 0.49 -17.69 11.10
N LEU A 445 -0.62 -17.63 11.82
CA LEU A 445 -0.71 -16.95 13.12
C LEU A 445 0.24 -17.56 14.15
N CYS A 446 0.39 -18.90 14.18
CA CYS A 446 1.38 -19.57 15.02
C CYS A 446 2.83 -19.15 14.67
N SER A 447 3.17 -19.05 13.38
CA SER A 447 4.49 -18.54 12.94
C SER A 447 4.73 -17.07 13.31
N LEU A 448 3.70 -16.23 13.22
CA LEU A 448 3.78 -14.80 13.55
C LEU A 448 3.95 -14.60 15.07
N GLN A 449 3.15 -15.28 15.89
CA GLN A 449 3.29 -15.30 17.35
C GLN A 449 4.69 -15.80 17.74
N GLY A 450 5.12 -16.93 17.20
CA GLY A 450 6.45 -17.50 17.46
C GLY A 450 7.62 -16.66 16.92
N SER A 451 7.36 -15.62 16.11
CA SER A 451 8.36 -14.61 15.70
C SER A 451 8.38 -13.43 16.68
N LEU A 452 7.20 -12.96 17.12
CA LEU A 452 7.04 -11.91 18.14
C LEU A 452 7.63 -12.32 19.48
N GLU A 453 7.32 -13.52 19.96
CA GLU A 453 7.82 -14.06 21.24
C GLU A 453 9.35 -14.22 21.26
N LYS A 454 9.99 -14.40 20.10
CA LYS A 454 11.45 -14.49 19.95
C LYS A 454 12.13 -13.12 19.80
N SER A 455 11.38 -12.02 19.65
CA SER A 455 11.98 -10.70 19.51
C SER A 455 12.64 -10.25 20.82
N ARG A 456 13.98 -10.11 20.76
CA ARG A 456 14.81 -9.75 21.93
C ARG A 456 14.77 -8.26 22.29
N ARG A 457 14.24 -7.40 21.41
CA ARG A 457 14.09 -5.96 21.63
C ARG A 457 12.71 -5.56 21.13
N LEU A 458 11.86 -5.10 22.05
CA LEU A 458 10.57 -4.50 21.74
C LEU A 458 10.70 -2.98 21.83
N PRO A 459 9.99 -2.18 21.02
CA PRO A 459 10.10 -0.73 21.06
C PRO A 459 9.56 -0.16 22.38
N SER A 460 10.24 0.84 22.93
CA SER A 460 9.80 1.57 24.13
C SER A 460 8.75 2.62 23.78
N SER A 461 7.99 3.11 24.76
CA SER A 461 6.95 4.14 24.56
C SER A 461 7.48 5.45 23.96
N ALA A 462 8.75 5.79 24.21
CA ALA A 462 9.41 6.96 23.64
C ALA A 462 9.99 6.74 22.22
N SER A 463 9.84 5.56 21.63
CA SER A 463 10.38 5.25 20.30
C SER A 463 9.41 5.66 19.18
N PRO A 464 9.91 6.18 18.03
CA PRO A 464 9.06 6.69 16.95
C PRO A 464 8.24 5.60 16.24
N GLU A 465 8.59 4.34 16.44
CA GLU A 465 7.92 3.16 15.88
C GLU A 465 6.90 2.50 16.83
N PHE A 466 6.76 3.03 18.05
CA PHE A 466 5.86 2.48 19.06
C PHE A 466 4.38 2.46 18.62
N ALA A 467 3.95 3.44 17.82
CA ALA A 467 2.59 3.48 17.27
C ALA A 467 2.29 2.29 16.36
N SER A 468 3.14 2.05 15.34
CA SER A 468 3.02 0.90 14.43
C SER A 468 3.16 -0.42 15.19
N PHE A 469 4.06 -0.50 16.17
CA PHE A 469 4.22 -1.66 17.04
C PHE A 469 2.96 -1.99 17.84
N ARG A 470 2.37 -1.02 18.56
CA ARG A 470 1.14 -1.20 19.35
C ARG A 470 0.01 -1.74 18.46
N LEU A 471 -0.19 -1.14 17.29
CA LEU A 471 -1.21 -1.59 16.33
C LEU A 471 -0.95 -3.01 15.82
N ALA A 472 0.28 -3.33 15.40
CA ALA A 472 0.64 -4.66 14.89
C ALA A 472 0.40 -5.76 15.92
N VAL A 473 0.80 -5.55 17.19
CA VAL A 473 0.53 -6.48 18.29
C VAL A 473 -0.98 -6.63 18.51
N ALA A 474 -1.74 -5.53 18.58
CA ALA A 474 -3.18 -5.56 18.78
C ALA A 474 -3.92 -6.31 17.67
N MET A 475 -3.48 -6.17 16.41
CA MET A 475 -4.02 -6.92 15.27
C MET A 475 -3.71 -8.43 15.36
N VAL A 476 -2.46 -8.82 15.67
CA VAL A 476 -2.13 -10.26 15.85
C VAL A 476 -2.92 -10.86 17.01
N CYS A 477 -2.97 -10.19 18.17
CA CYS A 477 -3.79 -10.61 19.32
C CYS A 477 -5.26 -10.81 18.92
N THR A 478 -5.86 -9.85 18.20
CA THR A 478 -7.25 -9.93 17.73
C THR A 478 -7.48 -11.18 16.87
N LEU A 479 -6.58 -11.46 15.93
CA LEU A 479 -6.66 -12.64 15.06
C LEU A 479 -6.47 -13.96 15.83
N LEU A 480 -5.53 -14.02 16.78
CA LEU A 480 -5.36 -15.19 17.67
C LEU A 480 -6.67 -15.50 18.41
N ALA A 481 -7.32 -14.48 18.99
CA ALA A 481 -8.60 -14.63 19.68
C ALA A 481 -9.76 -15.05 18.74
N GLN A 482 -9.91 -14.41 17.58
CA GLN A 482 -10.94 -14.76 16.58
C GLN A 482 -10.77 -16.20 16.06
N HIS A 483 -9.53 -16.60 15.77
CA HIS A 483 -9.20 -17.94 15.27
C HIS A 483 -9.07 -19.00 16.37
N LYS A 484 -9.25 -18.63 17.65
CA LYS A 484 -9.13 -19.50 18.84
C LYS A 484 -7.77 -20.20 18.93
N VAL A 485 -6.70 -19.49 18.56
CA VAL A 485 -5.32 -19.96 18.67
C VAL A 485 -4.84 -19.75 20.11
N GLN A 486 -4.16 -20.74 20.70
CA GLN A 486 -3.62 -20.61 22.05
C GLN A 486 -2.49 -19.57 22.08
N THR A 487 -2.74 -18.46 22.76
CA THR A 487 -1.73 -17.42 22.97
C THR A 487 -0.73 -17.86 24.04
N GLY A 488 0.56 -17.57 23.83
CA GLY A 488 1.62 -17.89 24.78
C GLY A 488 1.81 -16.77 25.81
N LEU A 489 2.28 -17.14 27.01
CA LEU A 489 2.48 -16.21 28.14
C LEU A 489 3.29 -14.97 27.74
N ARG A 490 4.30 -15.12 26.88
CA ARG A 490 5.12 -13.99 26.41
C ARG A 490 4.33 -13.03 25.52
N MET A 491 3.42 -13.52 24.69
CA MET A 491 2.54 -12.65 23.89
C MET A 491 1.50 -11.95 24.80
N GLU A 492 1.03 -12.61 25.86
CA GLU A 492 0.19 -11.99 26.91
C GLU A 492 0.95 -10.88 27.68
N GLU A 493 2.22 -11.08 28.05
CA GLU A 493 3.05 -10.01 28.63
C GLU A 493 3.18 -8.79 27.72
N ILE A 494 3.33 -9.01 26.41
CA ILE A 494 3.52 -7.95 25.41
C ILE A 494 2.25 -7.11 25.29
N ILE A 495 1.07 -7.71 25.14
CA ILE A 495 -0.20 -6.97 25.01
C ILE A 495 -0.58 -6.24 26.31
N HIS A 496 -0.31 -6.80 27.50
CA HIS A 496 -0.47 -6.06 28.76
C HIS A 496 0.45 -4.82 28.79
N SER A 497 1.71 -4.96 28.40
CA SER A 497 2.67 -3.84 28.35
C SER A 497 2.29 -2.79 27.31
N VAL A 498 1.68 -3.19 26.19
CA VAL A 498 1.12 -2.27 25.16
C VAL A 498 -0.02 -1.41 25.72
N VAL A 499 -0.85 -1.94 26.62
CA VAL A 499 -1.95 -1.21 27.28
C VAL A 499 -1.47 -0.34 28.44
N GLU A 500 -0.45 -0.78 29.18
CA GLU A 500 0.08 -0.04 30.34
C GLU A 500 0.98 1.15 29.97
N ALA A 501 1.56 1.18 28.76
CA ALA A 501 2.68 2.06 28.44
C ALA A 501 2.36 3.54 28.16
N ALA A 502 1.20 3.86 27.58
CA ALA A 502 0.74 5.24 27.31
C ALA A 502 -0.73 5.25 26.81
N PRO A 503 -1.53 6.31 27.09
CA PRO A 503 -2.92 6.40 26.63
C PRO A 503 -3.03 6.38 25.10
N MET A 504 -3.67 5.35 24.54
CA MET A 504 -3.68 5.07 23.11
C MET A 504 -4.31 6.19 22.26
N MET A 505 -5.29 6.88 22.82
CA MET A 505 -5.97 7.98 22.13
C MET A 505 -5.13 9.27 22.07
N ARG A 506 -4.11 9.43 22.93
CA ARG A 506 -3.36 10.70 23.07
C ARG A 506 -2.26 10.86 22.01
N ASP A 507 -1.66 9.76 21.57
CA ASP A 507 -0.50 9.77 20.65
C ASP A 507 -0.79 9.20 19.24
N GLY A 508 -2.00 8.66 19.01
CA GLY A 508 -2.29 7.78 17.87
C GLY A 508 -3.28 8.29 16.82
N GLY A 509 -4.02 9.38 17.07
CA GLY A 509 -5.09 9.82 16.15
C GLY A 509 -6.07 8.68 15.79
N LYS A 510 -6.42 8.52 14.50
CA LYS A 510 -7.31 7.45 14.04
C LYS A 510 -6.80 6.03 14.37
N SER A 511 -5.48 5.79 14.42
CA SER A 511 -4.94 4.45 14.72
C SER A 511 -4.97 4.11 16.21
N GLY A 512 -5.03 5.11 17.09
CA GLY A 512 -5.18 4.92 18.54
C GLY A 512 -6.48 4.20 18.90
N ALA A 513 -7.60 4.63 18.31
CA ALA A 513 -8.92 4.03 18.54
C ALA A 513 -9.01 2.58 18.04
N ALA A 514 -8.49 2.29 16.83
CA ALA A 514 -8.44 0.93 16.30
C ALA A 514 -7.57 0.01 17.18
N THR A 515 -6.41 0.49 17.64
CA THR A 515 -5.53 -0.24 18.56
C THR A 515 -6.25 -0.53 19.88
N LEU A 516 -6.87 0.46 20.50
CA LEU A 516 -7.60 0.34 21.76
C LEU A 516 -8.73 -0.69 21.70
N VAL A 517 -9.56 -0.64 20.65
CA VAL A 517 -10.67 -1.58 20.45
C VAL A 517 -10.16 -3.00 20.27
N ARG A 518 -9.10 -3.20 19.49
CA ARG A 518 -8.46 -4.50 19.25
C ARG A 518 -7.82 -5.07 20.53
N CYS A 519 -7.15 -4.24 21.34
CA CYS A 519 -6.64 -4.63 22.66
C CYS A 519 -7.76 -5.04 23.62
N PHE A 520 -8.84 -4.24 23.74
CA PHE A 520 -9.96 -4.53 24.63
C PHE A 520 -10.72 -5.80 24.22
N PHE A 521 -10.87 -6.03 22.92
CA PHE A 521 -11.45 -7.27 22.38
C PHE A 521 -10.60 -8.50 22.70
N PHE A 522 -9.27 -8.43 22.58
CA PHE A 522 -8.40 -9.53 22.98
C PHE A 522 -8.53 -9.85 24.47
N LEU A 523 -8.36 -8.84 25.33
CA LEU A 523 -8.35 -9.01 26.79
C LEU A 523 -9.69 -9.52 27.35
N THR A 524 -10.81 -9.22 26.68
CA THR A 524 -12.16 -9.74 27.01
C THR A 524 -12.53 -11.01 26.22
N SER A 525 -11.61 -11.58 25.45
CA SER A 525 -11.79 -12.86 24.73
C SER A 525 -10.97 -14.01 25.32
N THR A 526 -9.84 -13.73 25.97
CA THR A 526 -8.97 -14.75 26.57
C THR A 526 -9.44 -15.17 27.96
N ARG A 527 -9.26 -16.46 28.28
CA ARG A 527 -9.50 -17.00 29.63
C ARG A 527 -8.29 -16.73 30.50
N SER A 528 -8.53 -16.21 31.70
CA SER A 528 -7.47 -15.87 32.68
C SER A 528 -6.60 -17.08 33.03
N HIS A 529 -5.31 -17.01 32.69
CA HIS A 529 -4.27 -17.91 33.17
C HIS A 529 -3.12 -17.10 33.80
N ALA A 530 -2.57 -17.62 34.91
CA ALA A 530 -1.41 -17.12 35.68
C ALA A 530 -1.44 -15.69 36.26
N ASN A 531 -1.92 -14.67 35.52
CA ASN A 531 -1.72 -13.24 35.82
C ASN A 531 -3.06 -12.45 35.86
N SER A 532 -4.07 -13.03 36.52
CA SER A 532 -5.44 -12.52 36.58
C SER A 532 -5.54 -11.04 36.98
N GLU A 533 -4.73 -10.58 37.94
CA GLU A 533 -4.72 -9.17 38.34
C GLU A 533 -4.20 -8.22 37.25
N ARG A 534 -3.13 -8.61 36.53
CA ARG A 534 -2.56 -7.76 35.48
C ARG A 534 -3.52 -7.69 34.28
N GLN A 535 -4.19 -8.80 33.97
CA GLN A 535 -5.28 -8.82 33.00
C GLN A 535 -6.43 -7.91 33.46
N ALA A 536 -6.87 -7.98 34.72
CA ALA A 536 -7.91 -7.10 35.25
C ALA A 536 -7.52 -5.60 35.18
N ARG A 537 -6.29 -5.25 35.59
CA ARG A 537 -5.76 -3.87 35.48
C ARG A 537 -5.77 -3.38 34.02
N ALA A 538 -5.28 -4.19 33.08
CA ALA A 538 -5.28 -3.84 31.65
C ALA A 538 -6.71 -3.71 31.07
N ILE A 539 -7.64 -4.57 31.49
CA ILE A 539 -9.06 -4.47 31.13
C ILE A 539 -9.66 -3.16 31.65
N HIS A 540 -9.39 -2.77 32.90
CA HIS A 540 -9.89 -1.51 33.46
C HIS A 540 -9.30 -0.28 32.76
N LEU A 541 -8.00 -0.28 32.42
CA LEU A 541 -7.36 0.79 31.64
C LEU A 541 -7.99 0.91 30.23
N ALA A 542 -8.14 -0.21 29.53
CA ALA A 542 -8.78 -0.24 28.21
C ALA A 542 -10.25 0.19 28.26
N MET A 543 -10.99 -0.18 29.33
CA MET A 543 -12.37 0.25 29.55
C MET A 543 -12.46 1.76 29.85
N ALA A 544 -11.52 2.33 30.60
CA ALA A 544 -11.49 3.76 30.89
C ALA A 544 -11.27 4.58 29.60
N GLU A 545 -10.30 4.19 28.76
CA GLU A 545 -10.11 4.84 27.46
C GLU A 545 -11.27 4.57 26.48
N ALA A 546 -11.87 3.38 26.48
CA ALA A 546 -13.04 3.09 25.65
C ALA A 546 -14.28 3.90 26.07
N SER A 547 -14.43 4.17 27.37
CA SER A 547 -15.47 5.07 27.88
C SER A 547 -15.22 6.52 27.45
N ARG A 548 -13.95 6.96 27.45
CA ARG A 548 -13.55 8.26 26.92
C ARG A 548 -13.82 8.38 25.41
N LEU A 549 -13.46 7.38 24.62
CA LEU A 549 -13.74 7.29 23.17
C LEU A 549 -15.25 7.38 22.84
N LEU A 550 -16.13 6.91 23.74
CA LEU A 550 -17.59 7.02 23.57
C LEU A 550 -18.17 8.37 24.03
N ASN A 551 -17.45 9.11 24.87
CA ASN A 551 -17.90 10.38 25.45
C ASN A 551 -17.27 11.62 24.77
N GLU A 552 -16.12 11.48 24.11
CA GLU A 552 -15.45 12.55 23.35
C GLU A 552 -16.23 12.90 22.07
N LYS A 553 -17.15 13.87 22.19
CA LYS A 553 -17.71 14.60 21.04
C LYS A 553 -16.65 15.49 20.38
N ASN A 554 -15.74 14.90 19.61
CA ASN A 554 -14.80 15.64 18.78
C ASN A 554 -15.51 16.19 17.54
N GLU A 555 -16.13 17.36 17.67
CA GLU A 555 -16.98 17.96 16.62
C GLU A 555 -16.20 18.27 15.33
N ASP A 556 -14.92 18.66 15.44
CA ASP A 556 -14.06 18.93 14.27
C ASP A 556 -13.64 17.65 13.51
N HIS A 557 -13.50 16.51 14.20
CA HIS A 557 -12.89 15.29 13.65
C HIS A 557 -13.49 14.02 14.29
N PRO A 558 -14.61 13.49 13.78
CA PRO A 558 -15.23 12.27 14.31
C PRO A 558 -14.31 11.04 14.13
N ILE A 559 -14.19 10.25 15.21
CA ILE A 559 -13.30 9.08 15.26
C ILE A 559 -13.97 7.90 14.53
N GLN A 560 -13.60 7.72 13.27
CA GLN A 560 -14.14 6.68 12.39
C GLN A 560 -13.55 5.29 12.73
N LEU A 561 -14.30 4.47 13.46
CA LEU A 561 -14.08 3.03 13.60
C LEU A 561 -14.77 2.26 12.46
N THR A 562 -14.16 1.16 11.98
CA THR A 562 -14.81 0.26 11.01
C THR A 562 -16.02 -0.47 11.61
N ASN A 563 -16.94 -0.97 10.78
CA ASN A 563 -18.08 -1.78 11.24
C ASN A 563 -17.64 -3.02 12.05
N ALA A 564 -16.48 -3.60 11.71
CA ALA A 564 -15.87 -4.70 12.45
C ALA A 564 -15.43 -4.24 13.85
N GLU A 565 -14.69 -3.14 13.96
CA GLU A 565 -14.24 -2.59 15.24
C GLU A 565 -15.41 -2.10 16.11
N GLN A 566 -16.42 -1.46 15.53
CA GLN A 566 -17.66 -1.13 16.24
C GLN A 566 -18.38 -2.38 16.79
N SER A 567 -18.28 -3.52 16.11
CA SER A 567 -18.79 -4.81 16.60
C SER A 567 -17.90 -5.38 17.70
N MET A 568 -16.58 -5.35 17.53
CA MET A 568 -15.60 -5.76 18.56
C MET A 568 -15.81 -4.97 19.86
N LEU A 569 -15.93 -3.64 19.79
CA LEU A 569 -16.16 -2.77 20.94
C LEU A 569 -17.46 -3.11 21.68
N ARG A 570 -18.59 -3.24 20.96
CA ARG A 570 -19.89 -3.64 21.54
C ARG A 570 -19.83 -5.00 22.24
N ASN A 571 -19.18 -5.99 21.62
CA ASN A 571 -19.00 -7.32 22.20
C ASN A 571 -18.08 -7.30 23.44
N SER A 572 -17.02 -6.48 23.42
CA SER A 572 -16.10 -6.31 24.55
C SER A 572 -16.79 -5.68 25.76
N LEU A 573 -17.58 -4.62 25.52
CA LEU A 573 -18.40 -3.95 26.54
C LEU A 573 -19.43 -4.89 27.16
N LYS A 574 -20.08 -5.73 26.34
CA LYS A 574 -21.02 -6.76 26.84
C LYS A 574 -20.30 -7.75 27.76
N ARG A 575 -19.19 -8.35 27.31
CA ARG A 575 -18.42 -9.31 28.13
C ARG A 575 -17.82 -8.70 29.39
N TYR A 576 -17.40 -7.43 29.35
CA TYR A 576 -16.93 -6.72 30.53
C TYR A 576 -18.02 -6.60 31.60
N ARG A 577 -19.25 -6.22 31.20
CA ARG A 577 -20.42 -6.20 32.11
C ARG A 577 -20.76 -7.59 32.65
N GLU A 578 -20.70 -8.61 31.80
CA GLU A 578 -20.89 -10.02 32.22
C GLU A 578 -19.84 -10.42 33.27
N MET A 579 -18.55 -10.09 33.07
CA MET A 579 -17.49 -10.39 34.04
C MET A 579 -17.66 -9.66 35.38
N LEU A 580 -18.10 -8.39 35.36
CA LEU A 580 -18.42 -7.65 36.60
C LEU A 580 -19.56 -8.33 37.38
N ALA A 581 -20.68 -8.63 36.72
CA ALA A 581 -21.82 -9.29 37.35
C ALA A 581 -21.46 -10.68 37.95
N HIS A 582 -20.59 -11.45 37.28
CA HIS A 582 -20.09 -12.72 37.82
C HIS A 582 -19.12 -12.53 39.02
N SER A 583 -18.42 -11.40 39.11
CA SER A 583 -17.56 -11.05 40.24
C SER A 583 -18.39 -10.61 41.45
N GLU A 584 -19.45 -9.83 41.22
CA GLU A 584 -20.39 -9.37 42.24
C GLU A 584 -21.22 -10.53 42.80
N ALA A 585 -21.77 -11.40 41.95
CA ALA A 585 -22.46 -12.62 42.38
C ALA A 585 -21.57 -13.54 43.23
N LYS A 586 -20.26 -13.62 42.91
CA LYS A 586 -19.29 -14.36 43.74
C LYS A 586 -19.04 -13.70 45.09
N ARG A 587 -18.89 -12.37 45.17
CA ARG A 587 -18.78 -11.68 46.47
C ARG A 587 -20.00 -11.94 47.34
N ASN A 588 -21.19 -11.79 46.79
CA ASN A 588 -22.45 -11.91 47.54
C ASN A 588 -22.66 -13.34 48.08
N THR A 589 -22.27 -14.37 47.32
CA THR A 589 -22.31 -15.77 47.80
C THR A 589 -21.23 -16.08 48.85
N PHE A 590 -20.06 -15.45 48.80
CA PHE A 590 -19.07 -15.55 49.89
C PHE A 590 -19.54 -14.82 51.17
N SER A 591 -20.22 -13.67 51.07
CA SER A 591 -20.79 -12.99 52.25
C SER A 591 -21.87 -13.83 52.94
N GLN A 592 -22.82 -14.39 52.19
CA GLN A 592 -23.88 -15.24 52.74
C GLN A 592 -23.36 -16.55 53.38
N GLY A 593 -22.20 -17.05 52.91
CA GLY A 593 -21.49 -18.17 53.53
C GLY A 593 -20.77 -17.82 54.84
N ALA A 594 -20.57 -16.54 55.16
CA ALA A 594 -20.00 -16.10 56.43
C ALA A 594 -21.09 -15.80 57.49
N GLU A 595 -22.24 -15.29 57.06
CA GLU A 595 -23.38 -14.94 57.95
C GLU A 595 -24.14 -16.18 58.49
N THR A 596 -23.81 -17.38 58.02
CA THR A 596 -24.49 -18.65 58.40
C THR A 596 -23.70 -19.52 59.41
N GLN A 597 -22.67 -18.98 60.08
CA GLN A 597 -21.90 -19.68 61.12
C GLN A 597 -22.02 -19.11 62.56
N HIS A 598 -22.88 -18.12 62.80
CA HIS A 598 -23.19 -17.61 64.13
C HIS A 598 -24.71 -17.52 64.38
N ASP A 599 -25.33 -18.65 64.76
CA ASP A 599 -26.27 -18.70 65.91
C ASP A 599 -26.82 -20.13 66.16
N ALA A 600 -26.40 -20.75 67.27
CA ALA A 600 -27.12 -21.79 68.01
C ALA A 600 -26.40 -22.05 69.36
N PRO A 601 -27.07 -21.95 70.53
CA PRO A 601 -26.41 -22.08 71.83
C PRO A 601 -26.30 -23.53 72.32
N ALA A 602 -25.44 -23.76 73.31
CA ALA A 602 -25.19 -25.07 73.90
C ALA A 602 -26.29 -25.51 74.88
N SER A 603 -26.62 -26.80 74.84
CA SER A 603 -27.08 -27.56 76.01
C SER A 603 -26.52 -28.98 75.94
N SER A 604 -26.26 -29.58 77.10
CA SER A 604 -25.86 -30.98 77.25
C SER A 604 -26.72 -31.62 78.35
N PRO A 605 -26.85 -32.95 78.34
CA PRO A 605 -26.18 -33.66 79.42
C PRO A 605 -25.50 -34.98 79.04
N ARG A 606 -24.61 -35.38 79.95
CA ARG A 606 -24.07 -36.74 80.23
C ARG A 606 -25.16 -37.84 80.25
N ASP A 607 -24.88 -39.13 80.05
CA ASP A 607 -23.68 -39.90 79.62
C ASP A 607 -24.24 -41.18 78.88
N ALA A 608 -23.62 -42.34 78.64
CA ALA A 608 -22.43 -43.03 79.17
C ALA A 608 -21.94 -44.17 78.21
N ASP A 609 -20.96 -44.93 78.70
CA ASP A 609 -20.51 -46.28 78.28
C ASP A 609 -19.89 -46.54 76.88
N ALA A 610 -18.84 -47.34 76.93
CA ALA A 610 -18.02 -47.93 75.85
C ALA A 610 -17.81 -49.44 76.22
N PRO A 611 -17.01 -50.31 75.53
CA PRO A 611 -16.03 -50.04 74.48
C PRO A 611 -16.15 -51.01 73.24
N PRO A 612 -15.14 -51.77 72.75
CA PRO A 612 -14.44 -51.36 71.51
C PRO A 612 -14.20 -52.42 70.41
N THR A 613 -13.78 -51.96 69.22
CA THR A 613 -12.80 -52.59 68.26
C THR A 613 -13.16 -53.91 67.52
N PRO A 614 -12.41 -54.31 66.45
CA PRO A 614 -11.56 -53.56 65.50
C PRO A 614 -11.94 -53.87 64.00
N PRO A 615 -11.09 -54.25 62.99
CA PRO A 615 -11.31 -53.80 61.61
C PRO A 615 -11.49 -54.93 60.57
N SER A 616 -11.61 -54.56 59.29
CA SER A 616 -11.30 -55.45 58.16
C SER A 616 -10.45 -54.71 57.13
N ALA A 617 -9.57 -55.42 56.43
CA ALA A 617 -8.54 -54.85 55.56
C ALA A 617 -8.35 -55.69 54.28
N ALA A 618 -7.63 -55.11 53.31
CA ALA A 618 -7.29 -55.66 52.00
C ALA A 618 -8.49 -55.77 51.01
N ALA A 619 -8.27 -55.84 49.68
CA ALA A 619 -7.01 -56.02 48.97
C ALA A 619 -6.90 -55.24 47.64
N ALA A 620 -5.64 -55.09 47.19
CA ALA A 620 -5.15 -54.94 45.82
C ALA A 620 -5.86 -53.93 44.87
N SER A 621 -5.28 -52.79 44.51
CA SER A 621 -4.03 -52.60 43.72
C SER A 621 -4.07 -53.19 42.30
N ARG A 622 -4.10 -52.31 41.28
CA ARG A 622 -3.52 -52.60 39.96
C ARG A 622 -2.87 -51.33 39.40
N GLN A 623 -1.56 -51.41 39.17
CA GLN A 623 -0.74 -50.31 38.67
C GLN A 623 0.18 -50.87 37.57
N GLU A 624 -0.23 -50.73 36.31
CA GLU A 624 0.59 -51.17 35.17
C GLU A 624 1.18 -49.96 34.45
N ARG A 625 2.46 -49.70 34.73
CA ARG A 625 3.33 -48.97 33.81
C ARG A 625 3.78 -49.95 32.73
N PHE A 626 3.72 -49.54 31.46
CA PHE A 626 4.67 -50.02 30.47
C PHE A 626 5.41 -48.84 29.84
N SER A 627 6.65 -49.09 29.45
CA SER A 627 7.59 -48.11 28.90
C SER A 627 8.43 -48.81 27.82
N PRO A 628 8.99 -48.07 26.86
CA PRO A 628 9.32 -48.64 25.56
C PRO A 628 10.61 -49.45 25.55
N SER A 629 10.69 -50.39 24.60
CA SER A 629 11.92 -51.08 24.22
C SER A 629 12.16 -50.91 22.71
N ALA A 630 13.43 -50.80 22.32
CA ALA A 630 13.85 -50.63 20.94
C ALA A 630 14.94 -51.62 20.56
N SER A 631 15.02 -51.96 19.27
CA SER A 631 16.23 -51.92 18.41
C SER A 631 16.36 -53.09 17.42
N LYS A 632 17.00 -52.80 16.27
CA LYS A 632 17.63 -53.73 15.29
C LYS A 632 16.67 -54.66 14.48
N THR A 633 16.95 -55.20 13.28
CA THR A 633 17.88 -54.92 12.13
C THR A 633 17.42 -55.83 10.94
N ALA A 634 17.75 -55.64 9.66
CA ALA A 634 18.08 -54.49 8.78
C ALA A 634 18.40 -55.00 7.35
N LYS A 635 18.29 -54.13 6.31
CA LYS A 635 18.54 -54.42 4.85
C LYS A 635 17.43 -55.32 4.22
N LYS A 636 17.26 -55.44 2.88
CA LYS A 636 18.11 -55.07 1.73
C LYS A 636 17.29 -54.79 0.44
N THR A 637 17.72 -53.81 -0.38
CA THR A 637 17.57 -53.67 -1.86
C THR A 637 16.31 -54.15 -2.62
N GLY A 638 15.73 -53.24 -3.41
CA GLY A 638 15.03 -53.55 -4.67
C GLY A 638 15.01 -52.30 -5.57
N ARG A 639 15.49 -52.40 -6.82
CA ARG A 639 15.54 -51.28 -7.78
C ARG A 639 15.44 -51.80 -9.21
N ILE A 640 14.40 -51.36 -9.93
CA ILE A 640 14.45 -50.97 -11.34
C ILE A 640 13.80 -49.59 -11.36
#